data_AF-A0A9R1X8M3-F1
#
_entry.id   AF-A0A9R1X8M3-F1
#
_cell.length_a   1.000
_cell.length_b   1.000
_cell.length_c   1.000
_cell.angle_alpha   90.00
_cell.angle_beta   90.00
_cell.angle_gamma   90.00
#
_symmetry.space_group_name_H-M   'P 1'
#
loop_
_entity.id
_entity.type
_entity.pdbx_description
1 polymer ?
#
loop_
_entity_poly.entity_id
_entity_poly.type
_entity_poly.pdbx_seq_one_letter_code
_entity_poly.pdbx_strand_id
1 'polypeptide(L)'
;MSRLSFDIPIYGCTLRLFKNTPFKEFQNLIIHLISQIMEAFLEFQHLKQFSLEEIKSITGDFDNKNVIGEGGFGKVYQGVISDSNGKIMAAFKRLSSNCGQGNPEFLKEIFMLSRYTHENLISLLGFCDEKGEKILVYEHASHGSLDSHLSSTTLKWTQRLKICLGAARGLCYLHDPMDTQERVIHRDIKSSNILIDESWNAKVSDMGLSKIGPANQQNTFLATNVVGTFWYVDPMYMETSILTKESDVYSFGLVLFEVLCGRQCFENNNGNFRSLVRKWKKNYKEKKLDEIIFPEPKQHLNPRSLEIFSDIAYRCLNKNSAERPNMSEVMEKLEIAFEMQGLFEENLEDTEPEMDYVEMGKSAMPPLVYKSEEELKMLLSKGIFVNEGKTWFLLNKNGEHCEMISAAECLIPMDAVISEGANYDRNKSRFNVEYNRPYCKKFKTHVKTQFLSPHITYTVNLVFDFYQQKNEYVRLNLSFKLPGETNYSTLYIEDTRDDGWLMVELYQLTSETKNFDFEIMFDSYHQLVVEGIELQPVERVEHEVLEDEEVHIQTISNPDSYWEQLLPTDYEEIIKLSKNKDVQWTTKKELYSTLCKGFLINNGKEWFSLAKEGKKCHMISSRVVLDERQLNWWPFPQSRFGEVAVNPDERMRSFMIVGNSRILSTHTTYAIYLVYKLQGDLYAFEPPVKVTVIDNAVSIEGFSYEKDYSWYLYLLSPQTPIIRRKTYQNTHNPSIRPKMAGRPQKRNDGWMEVQVWEFRTSNDTRWIRTCNELTFLTPSRRTGLLMQGIEFRPI
;
A
#
# COMPACT_ATOMS: atom_id res chain seq x y z
N MET A 1 -74.79 37.32 10.32
CA MET A 1 -74.58 36.01 9.66
C MET A 1 -73.15 35.58 9.92
N SER A 2 -72.97 34.60 10.81
CA SER A 2 -71.69 34.02 11.21
C SER A 2 -70.99 33.36 10.02
N ARG A 3 -69.75 33.77 9.74
CA ARG A 3 -68.84 33.07 8.82
C ARG A 3 -68.28 31.85 9.58
N LEU A 4 -68.78 30.66 9.25
CA LEU A 4 -68.19 29.41 9.73
C LEU A 4 -66.98 29.10 8.84
N SER A 5 -65.77 29.26 9.41
CA SER A 5 -64.53 28.69 8.91
C SER A 5 -64.33 27.32 9.52
N PHE A 6 -63.90 26.35 8.72
CA PHE A 6 -63.41 25.07 9.23
C PHE A 6 -61.88 25.12 9.19
N ASP A 7 -61.26 25.02 10.35
CA ASP A 7 -59.82 24.88 10.51
C ASP A 7 -59.52 23.39 10.67
N ILE A 8 -58.80 22.81 9.70
CA ILE A 8 -58.32 21.42 9.77
C ILE A 8 -56.80 21.48 10.01
N PRO A 9 -56.30 21.06 11.19
CA PRO A 9 -54.87 21.04 11.45
C PRO A 9 -54.21 19.82 10.79
N ILE A 10 -53.21 20.04 9.93
CA ILE A 10 -52.45 18.98 9.26
C ILE A 10 -50.97 19.38 9.22
N TYR A 11 -50.08 18.57 9.82
CA TYR A 11 -48.61 18.67 9.74
C TYR A 11 -48.04 20.11 9.77
N GLY A 12 -48.49 20.92 10.73
CA GLY A 12 -47.96 22.29 10.94
C GLY A 12 -48.57 23.39 10.07
N CYS A 13 -49.53 23.08 9.18
CA CYS A 13 -50.33 24.05 8.44
C CYS A 13 -51.81 23.99 8.85
N THR A 14 -52.45 25.16 8.97
CA THR A 14 -53.91 25.27 9.15
C THR A 14 -54.54 25.62 7.81
N LEU A 15 -55.28 24.68 7.22
CA LEU A 15 -56.02 24.93 5.99
C LEU A 15 -57.33 25.65 6.33
N ARG A 16 -57.46 26.91 5.87
CA ARG A 16 -58.69 27.69 5.96
C ARG A 16 -59.51 27.54 4.69
N LEU A 17 -60.66 26.88 4.80
CA LEU A 17 -61.62 26.76 3.71
C LEU A 17 -62.74 27.79 3.85
N PHE A 18 -63.04 28.47 2.75
CA PHE A 18 -64.15 29.43 2.66
C PHE A 18 -65.36 28.77 1.98
N LYS A 19 -66.57 29.17 2.38
CA LYS A 19 -67.86 28.57 1.97
C LYS A 19 -68.18 28.58 0.45
N ASN A 20 -67.32 29.15 -0.38
CA ASN A 20 -67.54 29.34 -1.83
C ASN A 20 -66.52 28.62 -2.74
N THR A 21 -65.72 27.69 -2.22
CA THR A 21 -64.83 26.88 -3.08
C THR A 21 -65.69 25.96 -3.97
N PRO A 22 -65.57 26.03 -5.32
CA PRO A 22 -66.31 25.16 -6.23
C PRO A 22 -66.09 23.68 -5.90
N PHE A 23 -67.15 22.86 -5.91
CA PHE A 23 -67.13 21.44 -5.51
C PHE A 23 -66.02 20.63 -6.21
N LYS A 24 -65.70 20.96 -7.46
CA LYS A 24 -64.65 20.30 -8.26
C LYS A 24 -63.23 20.65 -7.79
N GLU A 25 -62.99 21.88 -7.35
CA GLU A 25 -61.71 22.29 -6.76
C GLU A 25 -61.54 21.71 -5.35
N PHE A 26 -62.63 21.61 -4.58
CA PHE A 26 -62.64 20.93 -3.29
C PHE A 26 -62.36 19.42 -3.43
N GLN A 27 -62.96 18.75 -4.41
CA GLN A 27 -62.67 17.34 -4.72
C GLN A 27 -61.21 17.14 -5.16
N ASN A 28 -60.67 18.00 -6.02
CA ASN A 28 -59.27 17.90 -6.43
C ASN A 28 -58.31 18.15 -5.26
N LEU A 29 -58.63 19.10 -4.37
CA LEU A 29 -57.85 19.35 -3.16
C LEU A 29 -57.88 18.15 -2.21
N ILE A 30 -59.05 17.53 -2.02
CA ILE A 30 -59.19 16.31 -1.21
C ILE A 30 -58.47 15.12 -1.86
N ILE A 31 -58.56 14.93 -3.18
CA ILE A 31 -57.85 13.84 -3.87
C ILE A 31 -56.33 14.05 -3.77
N HIS A 32 -55.86 15.29 -3.92
CA HIS A 32 -54.44 15.60 -3.76
C HIS A 32 -53.99 15.42 -2.30
N LEU A 33 -54.81 15.83 -1.33
CA LEU A 33 -54.54 15.63 0.09
C LEU A 33 -54.56 14.15 0.48
N ILE A 34 -55.52 13.36 -0.05
CA ILE A 34 -55.57 11.90 0.12
C ILE A 34 -54.36 11.26 -0.54
N SER A 35 -53.94 11.71 -1.72
CA SER A 35 -52.72 11.23 -2.38
C SER A 35 -51.47 11.52 -1.56
N GLN A 36 -51.32 12.73 -1.02
CA GLN A 36 -50.20 13.10 -0.14
C GLN A 36 -50.23 12.33 1.19
N ILE A 37 -51.41 12.13 1.77
CA ILE A 37 -51.58 11.33 2.98
C ILE A 37 -51.27 9.87 2.69
N MET A 38 -51.71 9.32 1.55
CA MET A 38 -51.43 7.95 1.13
C MET A 38 -49.95 7.74 0.78
N GLU A 39 -49.29 8.70 0.13
CA GLU A 39 -47.84 8.69 -0.10
C GLU A 39 -47.07 8.71 1.23
N ALA A 40 -47.43 9.61 2.15
CA ALA A 40 -46.85 9.62 3.50
C ALA A 40 -47.14 8.31 4.26
N PHE A 41 -48.32 7.71 4.11
CA PHE A 41 -48.66 6.44 4.74
C PHE A 41 -47.89 5.25 4.15
N LEU A 42 -47.57 5.30 2.85
CA LEU A 42 -46.71 4.32 2.18
C LEU A 42 -45.24 4.45 2.63
N GLU A 43 -44.75 5.68 2.86
CA GLU A 43 -43.39 5.94 3.34
C GLU A 43 -43.08 5.29 4.71
N PHE A 44 -44.09 5.02 5.55
CA PHE A 44 -43.92 4.40 6.88
C PHE A 44 -44.25 2.91 6.95
N GLN A 45 -44.68 2.26 5.85
CA GLN A 45 -45.17 0.87 5.91
C GLN A 45 -44.12 -0.15 6.38
N HIS A 46 -42.84 0.15 6.20
CA HIS A 46 -41.74 -0.71 6.61
C HIS A 46 -41.44 -0.61 8.12
N LEU A 47 -41.94 0.43 8.81
CA LEU A 47 -41.74 0.62 10.24
C LEU A 47 -42.81 -0.10 11.05
N LYS A 48 -42.39 -0.79 12.12
CA LYS A 48 -43.34 -1.43 13.04
C LYS A 48 -43.96 -0.39 13.99
N GLN A 49 -45.28 -0.35 14.04
CA GLN A 49 -46.00 0.36 15.10
C GLN A 49 -46.11 -0.55 16.33
N PHE A 50 -45.39 -0.20 17.40
CA PHE A 50 -45.39 -0.94 18.65
C PHE A 50 -46.51 -0.43 19.57
N SER A 51 -47.19 -1.36 20.24
CA SER A 51 -48.09 -0.99 21.33
C SER A 51 -47.30 -0.60 22.58
N LEU A 52 -47.85 0.27 23.41
CA LEU A 52 -47.20 0.66 24.67
C LEU A 52 -47.05 -0.55 25.61
N GLU A 53 -48.01 -1.47 25.60
CA GLU A 53 -47.97 -2.69 26.43
C GLU A 53 -46.84 -3.62 26.00
N GLU A 54 -46.59 -3.74 24.70
CA GLU A 54 -45.45 -4.51 24.16
C GLU A 54 -44.12 -3.88 24.61
N ILE A 55 -43.94 -2.57 24.45
CA ILE A 55 -42.71 -1.88 24.88
C ILE A 55 -42.50 -2.01 26.39
N LYS A 56 -43.56 -1.88 27.20
CA LYS A 56 -43.49 -2.12 28.64
C LYS A 56 -43.05 -3.54 28.95
N SER A 57 -43.59 -4.55 28.27
CA SER A 57 -43.16 -5.93 28.47
C SER A 57 -41.68 -6.13 28.12
N ILE A 58 -41.20 -5.50 27.03
CA ILE A 58 -39.82 -5.61 26.56
C ILE A 58 -38.84 -4.90 27.52
N THR A 59 -39.19 -3.71 27.98
CA THR A 59 -38.32 -2.85 28.80
C THR A 59 -38.46 -3.08 30.31
N GLY A 60 -39.31 -4.02 30.74
CA GLY A 60 -39.59 -4.27 32.16
C GLY A 60 -40.35 -3.13 32.84
N ASP A 61 -41.33 -2.55 32.15
CA ASP A 61 -42.07 -1.34 32.51
C ASP A 61 -41.15 -0.13 32.72
N PHE A 62 -40.23 0.08 31.77
CA PHE A 62 -39.22 1.16 31.82
C PHE A 62 -38.34 1.09 33.08
N ASP A 63 -37.92 -0.12 33.46
CA ASP A 63 -37.03 -0.34 34.60
C ASP A 63 -35.71 0.44 34.40
N ASN A 64 -35.27 1.16 35.43
CA ASN A 64 -34.03 1.93 35.38
C ASN A 64 -32.80 1.05 35.11
N LYS A 65 -32.85 -0.25 35.40
CA LYS A 65 -31.75 -1.19 35.07
C LYS A 65 -31.52 -1.33 33.56
N ASN A 66 -32.53 -1.00 32.75
CA ASN A 66 -32.47 -1.08 31.30
C ASN A 66 -32.12 0.26 30.65
N VAL A 67 -31.87 1.32 31.41
CA VAL A 67 -31.49 2.62 30.85
C VAL A 67 -30.06 2.56 30.32
N ILE A 68 -29.88 2.91 29.05
CA ILE A 68 -28.59 2.99 28.37
C ILE A 68 -28.18 4.43 28.04
N GLY A 69 -29.09 5.39 28.18
CA GLY A 69 -28.80 6.81 28.00
C GLY A 69 -29.91 7.71 28.54
N GLU A 70 -29.56 8.91 28.97
CA GLU A 70 -30.50 9.93 29.43
C GLU A 70 -30.02 11.31 28.96
N GLY A 71 -30.88 12.03 28.23
CA GLY A 71 -30.57 13.34 27.69
C GLY A 71 -31.78 14.29 27.72
N GLY A 72 -31.61 15.49 27.15
CA GLY A 72 -32.66 16.53 27.14
C GLY A 72 -33.96 16.10 26.45
N PHE A 73 -33.91 15.07 25.61
CA PHE A 73 -35.06 14.53 24.89
C PHE A 73 -35.73 13.34 25.59
N GLY A 74 -35.17 12.83 26.69
CA GLY A 74 -35.73 11.71 27.45
C GLY A 74 -34.74 10.59 27.72
N LYS A 75 -35.27 9.45 28.20
CA LYS A 75 -34.49 8.25 28.55
C LYS A 75 -34.53 7.23 27.41
N VAL A 76 -33.41 6.55 27.19
CA VAL A 76 -33.25 5.47 26.23
C VAL A 76 -33.09 4.16 27.00
N TYR A 77 -33.92 3.17 26.67
CA TYR A 77 -33.91 1.85 27.30
C TYR A 77 -33.45 0.80 26.28
N GLN A 78 -32.70 -0.21 26.72
CA GLN A 78 -32.43 -1.40 25.91
C GLN A 78 -33.54 -2.44 26.09
N GLY A 79 -33.77 -3.25 25.06
CA GLY A 79 -34.68 -4.39 25.15
C GLY A 79 -34.64 -5.27 23.92
N VAL A 80 -35.05 -6.52 24.07
CA VAL A 80 -35.03 -7.51 22.99
C VAL A 80 -36.40 -7.61 22.34
N ILE A 81 -36.48 -7.28 21.05
CA ILE A 81 -37.64 -7.51 20.21
C ILE A 81 -37.56 -8.96 19.73
N SER A 82 -38.65 -9.71 19.91
CA SER A 82 -38.78 -11.08 19.37
C SER A 82 -39.86 -11.10 18.31
N ASP A 83 -39.49 -11.46 17.08
CA ASP A 83 -40.43 -11.61 15.96
C ASP A 83 -40.16 -12.90 15.17
N SER A 84 -40.81 -13.06 14.01
CA SER A 84 -40.65 -14.23 13.14
C SER A 84 -39.24 -14.35 12.52
N ASN A 85 -38.47 -13.26 12.51
CA ASN A 85 -37.14 -13.18 11.91
C ASN A 85 -36.02 -13.37 12.94
N GLY A 86 -36.34 -13.35 14.24
CA GLY A 86 -35.41 -13.70 15.31
C GLY A 86 -35.55 -12.81 16.54
N LYS A 87 -34.46 -12.73 17.31
CA LYS A 87 -34.33 -11.83 18.46
C LYS A 87 -33.36 -10.72 18.12
N ILE A 88 -33.81 -9.47 18.22
CA ILE A 88 -33.02 -8.28 17.91
C ILE A 88 -32.94 -7.41 19.15
N MET A 89 -31.73 -7.01 19.55
CA MET A 89 -31.56 -5.99 20.58
C MET A 89 -31.89 -4.62 19.98
N ALA A 90 -32.70 -3.83 20.68
CA ALA A 90 -33.16 -2.52 20.22
C ALA A 90 -33.06 -1.47 21.33
N ALA A 91 -33.00 -0.21 20.90
CA ALA A 91 -32.99 0.96 21.78
C ALA A 91 -34.34 1.69 21.71
N PHE A 92 -34.96 1.91 22.86
CA PHE A 92 -36.28 2.53 23.03
C PHE A 92 -36.10 3.93 23.62
N LYS A 93 -36.08 4.98 22.78
CA LYS A 93 -35.99 6.39 23.18
C LYS A 93 -37.39 6.89 23.55
N ARG A 94 -37.68 6.95 24.85
CA ARG A 94 -38.95 7.48 25.37
C ARG A 94 -38.84 8.99 25.53
N LEU A 95 -39.60 9.72 24.75
CA LEU A 95 -39.54 11.18 24.73
C LEU A 95 -40.21 11.79 25.97
N SER A 96 -39.56 12.78 26.56
CA SER A 96 -40.10 13.50 27.72
C SER A 96 -41.21 14.48 27.30
N SER A 97 -42.35 14.43 27.98
CA SER A 97 -43.48 15.35 27.77
C SER A 97 -43.22 16.78 28.29
N ASN A 98 -42.20 16.97 29.13
CA ASN A 98 -41.91 18.24 29.81
C ASN A 98 -41.09 19.24 28.97
N CYS A 99 -40.64 18.86 27.76
CA CYS A 99 -39.64 19.62 27.01
C CYS A 99 -40.21 20.59 25.95
N GLY A 100 -41.53 20.72 25.81
CA GLY A 100 -42.17 21.72 24.91
C GLY A 100 -41.95 21.52 23.40
N GLN A 101 -41.16 20.52 23.00
CA GLN A 101 -40.66 20.23 21.65
C GLN A 101 -40.77 18.71 21.33
N GLY A 102 -41.91 18.09 21.67
CA GLY A 102 -42.05 16.63 21.58
C GLY A 102 -42.66 16.14 20.27
N ASN A 103 -43.76 16.75 19.82
CA ASN A 103 -44.54 16.21 18.70
C ASN A 103 -43.92 16.51 17.32
N PRO A 104 -43.49 17.75 17.01
CA PRO A 104 -42.88 18.05 15.72
C PRO A 104 -41.57 17.28 15.50
N GLU A 105 -40.71 17.20 16.51
CA GLU A 105 -39.42 16.54 16.48
C GLU A 105 -39.58 15.01 16.35
N PHE A 106 -40.53 14.41 17.08
CA PHE A 106 -40.88 12.98 16.94
C PHE A 106 -41.31 12.62 15.52
N LEU A 107 -42.28 13.35 14.97
CA LEU A 107 -42.77 13.11 13.61
C LEU A 107 -41.70 13.40 12.57
N LYS A 108 -40.86 14.42 12.81
CA LYS A 108 -39.76 14.77 11.92
C LYS A 108 -38.72 13.67 11.89
N GLU A 109 -38.34 13.12 13.04
CA GLU A 109 -37.36 12.04 13.12
C GLU A 109 -37.86 10.76 12.43
N ILE A 110 -39.13 10.40 12.62
CA ILE A 110 -39.77 9.28 11.87
C ILE A 110 -39.70 9.55 10.37
N PHE A 111 -40.13 10.75 9.92
CA PHE A 111 -40.10 11.13 8.51
C PHE A 111 -38.70 11.05 7.90
N MET A 112 -37.68 11.59 8.58
CA MET A 112 -36.32 11.59 8.06
C MET A 112 -35.74 10.18 7.97
N LEU A 113 -35.84 9.37 9.03
CA LEU A 113 -35.22 8.04 9.06
C LEU A 113 -35.97 7.00 8.22
N SER A 114 -37.23 7.26 7.87
CA SER A 114 -37.98 6.42 6.91
C SER A 114 -37.55 6.63 5.47
N ARG A 115 -37.06 7.84 5.13
CA ARG A 115 -36.73 8.25 3.76
C ARG A 115 -35.23 8.15 3.46
N TYR A 116 -34.39 8.36 4.46
CA TYR A 116 -32.93 8.39 4.31
C TYR A 116 -32.31 7.21 5.06
N THR A 117 -31.76 6.25 4.33
CA THR A 117 -31.15 5.03 4.86
C THR A 117 -29.73 4.90 4.36
N HIS A 118 -28.78 4.70 5.26
CA HIS A 118 -27.36 4.55 4.95
C HIS A 118 -26.67 3.79 6.09
N GLU A 119 -25.59 3.06 5.80
CA GLU A 119 -24.88 2.25 6.81
C GLU A 119 -24.39 3.07 8.01
N ASN A 120 -24.02 4.33 7.79
CA ASN A 120 -23.58 5.29 8.82
C ASN A 120 -24.68 6.22 9.35
N LEU A 121 -25.96 5.93 9.10
CA LEU A 121 -27.09 6.56 9.77
C LEU A 121 -27.75 5.53 10.70
N ILE A 122 -28.26 5.98 11.84
CA ILE A 122 -29.00 5.09 12.75
C ILE A 122 -30.31 4.64 12.11
N SER A 123 -30.59 3.35 12.15
CA SER A 123 -31.81 2.78 11.58
C SER A 123 -32.97 2.85 12.57
N LEU A 124 -34.12 3.37 12.11
CA LEU A 124 -35.37 3.33 12.85
C LEU A 124 -36.09 2.00 12.55
N LEU A 125 -36.39 1.22 13.59
CA LEU A 125 -37.11 -0.05 13.48
C LEU A 125 -38.63 0.15 13.61
N GLY A 126 -39.03 1.19 14.34
CA GLY A 126 -40.43 1.48 14.59
C GLY A 126 -40.66 2.60 15.59
N PHE A 127 -41.91 2.76 15.98
CA PHE A 127 -42.33 3.81 16.91
C PHE A 127 -43.59 3.41 17.69
N CYS A 128 -43.87 4.15 18.76
CA CYS A 128 -45.11 4.10 19.52
C CYS A 128 -45.63 5.51 19.75
N ASP A 129 -46.94 5.71 19.48
CA ASP A 129 -47.68 6.91 19.81
C ASP A 129 -49.03 6.51 20.42
N GLU A 130 -49.00 6.12 21.71
CA GLU A 130 -50.17 5.61 22.42
C GLU A 130 -50.28 6.22 23.80
N LYS A 131 -51.52 6.54 24.23
CA LYS A 131 -51.84 7.02 25.59
C LYS A 131 -50.98 8.23 26.05
N GLY A 132 -50.51 9.04 25.10
CA GLY A 132 -49.66 10.21 25.36
C GLY A 132 -48.15 9.91 25.45
N GLU A 133 -47.75 8.64 25.31
CA GLU A 133 -46.36 8.22 25.24
C GLU A 133 -45.86 8.27 23.79
N LYS A 134 -44.66 8.84 23.59
CA LYS A 134 -43.98 8.87 22.30
C LYS A 134 -42.62 8.20 22.41
N ILE A 135 -42.45 7.11 21.68
CA ILE A 135 -41.26 6.25 21.81
C ILE A 135 -40.75 5.92 20.42
N LEU A 136 -39.47 6.17 20.18
CA LEU A 136 -38.78 5.77 18.96
C LEU A 136 -37.95 4.52 19.24
N VAL A 137 -38.00 3.55 18.31
CA VAL A 137 -37.34 2.25 18.44
C VAL A 137 -36.27 2.13 17.37
N TYR A 138 -34.99 2.07 17.77
CA TYR A 138 -33.85 2.03 16.87
C TYR A 138 -33.11 0.71 16.94
N GLU A 139 -32.27 0.45 15.93
CA GLU A 139 -31.19 -0.53 16.07
C GLU A 139 -30.31 -0.20 17.29
N HIS A 140 -29.77 -1.23 17.94
CA HIS A 140 -28.96 -1.04 19.14
C HIS A 140 -27.47 -0.83 18.78
N ALA A 141 -27.00 0.42 18.93
CA ALA A 141 -25.58 0.76 18.86
C ALA A 141 -24.89 0.42 20.19
N SER A 142 -24.30 -0.79 20.26
CA SER A 142 -23.89 -1.41 21.52
C SER A 142 -22.74 -0.73 22.26
N HIS A 143 -21.92 0.07 21.58
CA HIS A 143 -20.87 0.86 22.23
C HIS A 143 -21.35 2.26 22.65
N GLY A 144 -22.62 2.61 22.45
CA GLY A 144 -23.15 3.92 22.85
C GLY A 144 -22.61 5.07 22.00
N SER A 145 -22.48 6.25 22.59
CA SER A 145 -22.13 7.49 21.89
C SER A 145 -20.64 7.83 21.94
N LEU A 146 -20.12 8.47 20.89
CA LEU A 146 -18.70 8.81 20.73
C LEU A 146 -18.16 9.70 21.85
N ASP A 147 -18.96 10.61 22.41
CA ASP A 147 -18.57 11.47 23.53
C ASP A 147 -18.11 10.68 24.76
N SER A 148 -18.69 9.49 24.99
CA SER A 148 -18.32 8.57 26.07
C SER A 148 -16.94 7.93 25.87
N HIS A 149 -16.42 7.94 24.64
CA HIS A 149 -15.13 7.30 24.27
C HIS A 149 -14.00 8.29 24.04
N LEU A 150 -14.26 9.60 23.99
CA LEU A 150 -13.25 10.62 23.64
C LEU A 150 -11.98 10.48 24.49
N SER A 151 -12.15 10.33 25.80
CA SER A 151 -11.06 10.21 26.77
C SER A 151 -10.52 8.79 26.96
N SER A 152 -11.04 7.81 26.22
CA SER A 152 -10.65 6.41 26.35
C SER A 152 -9.22 6.19 25.85
N THR A 153 -8.37 5.67 26.72
CA THR A 153 -6.99 5.27 26.38
C THR A 153 -6.93 3.95 25.60
N THR A 154 -8.02 3.19 25.54
CA THR A 154 -8.08 1.92 24.81
C THR A 154 -8.45 2.10 23.34
N LEU A 155 -8.99 3.27 22.96
CA LEU A 155 -9.41 3.57 21.59
C LEU A 155 -8.21 4.08 20.78
N LYS A 156 -7.65 3.20 19.95
CA LYS A 156 -6.49 3.49 19.09
C LYS A 156 -6.79 4.60 18.07
N TRP A 157 -5.76 5.31 17.62
CA TRP A 157 -5.87 6.31 16.56
C TRP A 157 -6.58 5.81 15.29
N THR A 158 -6.24 4.62 14.79
CA THR A 158 -6.92 4.03 13.61
C THR A 158 -8.42 3.84 13.81
N GLN A 159 -8.84 3.42 15.00
CA GLN A 159 -10.27 3.31 15.31
C GLN A 159 -10.95 4.67 15.37
N ARG A 160 -10.28 5.69 15.94
CA ARG A 160 -10.76 7.08 15.95
C ARG A 160 -10.97 7.60 14.52
N LEU A 161 -10.01 7.38 13.64
CA LEU A 161 -10.10 7.72 12.22
C LEU A 161 -11.27 7.00 11.54
N LYS A 162 -11.42 5.68 11.76
CA LYS A 162 -12.53 4.89 11.21
C LYS A 162 -13.90 5.45 11.61
N ILE A 163 -14.07 5.83 12.88
CA ILE A 163 -15.32 6.42 13.40
C ILE A 163 -15.58 7.78 12.73
N CYS A 164 -14.57 8.66 12.66
CA CYS A 164 -14.70 9.95 12.00
C CYS A 164 -15.05 9.79 10.52
N LEU A 165 -14.41 8.86 9.81
CA LEU A 165 -14.67 8.57 8.41
C LEU A 165 -16.12 8.08 8.20
N GLY A 166 -16.60 7.14 9.03
CA GLY A 166 -17.98 6.67 8.96
C GLY A 166 -19.00 7.80 9.19
N ALA A 167 -18.78 8.65 10.20
CA ALA A 167 -19.65 9.80 10.44
C ALA A 167 -19.63 10.80 9.26
N ALA A 168 -18.46 11.03 8.64
CA ALA A 168 -18.33 11.86 7.46
C ALA A 168 -19.07 11.29 6.25
N ARG A 169 -19.04 9.96 6.03
CA ARG A 169 -19.81 9.27 4.99
C ARG A 169 -21.31 9.47 5.17
N GLY A 170 -21.83 9.29 6.38
CA GLY A 170 -23.24 9.53 6.71
C GLY A 170 -23.67 10.98 6.44
N LEU A 171 -22.85 11.96 6.83
CA LEU A 171 -23.10 13.37 6.56
C LEU A 171 -22.99 13.74 5.08
N CYS A 172 -22.04 13.15 4.36
CA CYS A 172 -21.90 13.35 2.92
C CYS A 172 -23.15 12.87 2.18
N TYR A 173 -23.65 11.68 2.55
CA TYR A 173 -24.91 11.14 2.03
C TYR A 173 -26.11 12.06 2.30
N LEU A 174 -26.21 12.66 3.50
CA LEU A 174 -27.28 13.62 3.81
C LEU A 174 -27.16 14.92 2.98
N HIS A 175 -25.95 15.42 2.76
CA HIS A 175 -25.71 16.69 2.06
C HIS A 175 -25.87 16.60 0.54
N ASP A 176 -25.59 15.42 -0.03
CA ASP A 176 -25.65 15.15 -1.47
C ASP A 176 -26.10 13.70 -1.77
N PRO A 177 -27.36 13.37 -1.47
CA PRO A 177 -27.90 12.04 -1.77
C PRO A 177 -28.10 11.91 -3.29
N MET A 178 -27.31 11.03 -3.91
CA MET A 178 -27.21 10.81 -5.36
C MET A 178 -28.56 10.74 -6.09
N ASP A 179 -29.60 10.20 -5.45
CA ASP A 179 -30.87 9.85 -6.10
C ASP A 179 -32.04 10.83 -5.87
N THR A 180 -31.97 11.72 -4.87
CA THR A 180 -33.20 12.42 -4.40
C THR A 180 -33.31 13.89 -4.79
N GLN A 181 -32.26 14.53 -5.34
CA GLN A 181 -32.19 15.99 -5.60
C GLN A 181 -32.53 16.87 -4.37
N GLU A 182 -32.56 16.28 -3.17
CA GLU A 182 -32.92 16.91 -1.91
C GLU A 182 -31.74 16.84 -0.97
N ARG A 183 -31.33 17.98 -0.43
CA ARG A 183 -30.26 18.08 0.56
C ARG A 183 -30.85 18.09 1.96
N VAL A 184 -30.30 17.26 2.84
CA VAL A 184 -30.62 17.24 4.26
C VAL A 184 -29.51 17.97 5.05
N ILE A 185 -29.90 18.92 5.89
CA ILE A 185 -29.02 19.58 6.87
C ILE A 185 -29.41 19.09 8.26
N HIS A 186 -28.49 18.47 8.97
CA HIS A 186 -28.70 17.79 10.25
C HIS A 186 -29.02 18.76 11.38
N ARG A 187 -28.23 19.85 11.51
CA ARG A 187 -28.32 20.96 12.48
C ARG A 187 -27.92 20.67 13.93
N ASP A 188 -27.78 19.41 14.32
CA ASP A 188 -27.35 19.03 15.68
C ASP A 188 -26.23 17.98 15.69
N ILE A 189 -25.20 18.20 14.87
CA ILE A 189 -24.01 17.34 14.87
C ILE A 189 -23.15 17.62 16.09
N LYS A 190 -22.88 16.56 16.87
CA LYS A 190 -22.06 16.56 18.07
C LYS A 190 -21.63 15.12 18.38
N SER A 191 -20.61 14.94 19.20
CA SER A 191 -20.10 13.60 19.55
C SER A 191 -21.13 12.72 20.26
N SER A 192 -22.09 13.28 21.01
CA SER A 192 -23.17 12.50 21.62
C SER A 192 -24.26 12.02 20.64
N ASN A 193 -24.31 12.57 19.43
CA ASN A 193 -25.23 12.16 18.36
C ASN A 193 -24.56 11.24 17.32
N ILE A 194 -23.30 10.86 17.53
CA ILE A 194 -22.59 9.84 16.74
C ILE A 194 -22.50 8.59 17.61
N LEU A 195 -23.32 7.60 17.29
CA LEU A 195 -23.37 6.31 17.98
C LEU A 195 -22.38 5.33 17.35
N ILE A 196 -21.99 4.30 18.10
CA ILE A 196 -21.00 3.31 17.70
C ILE A 196 -21.63 1.92 17.83
N ASP A 197 -21.68 1.19 16.72
CA ASP A 197 -22.21 -0.18 16.67
C ASP A 197 -21.22 -1.22 17.20
N GLU A 198 -21.63 -2.50 17.23
CA GLU A 198 -20.79 -3.61 17.72
C GLU A 198 -19.47 -3.81 16.95
N SER A 199 -19.41 -3.35 15.71
CA SER A 199 -18.25 -3.46 14.82
C SER A 199 -17.41 -2.17 14.80
N TRP A 200 -17.64 -1.28 15.77
CA TRP A 200 -16.98 0.03 15.89
C TRP A 200 -17.20 0.94 14.66
N ASN A 201 -18.34 0.81 13.99
CA ASN A 201 -18.73 1.73 12.92
C ASN A 201 -19.60 2.86 13.50
N ALA A 202 -19.43 4.06 12.92
CA ALA A 202 -20.19 5.23 13.32
C ALA A 202 -21.60 5.25 12.71
N LYS A 203 -22.57 5.71 13.49
CA LYS A 203 -23.99 5.88 13.15
C LYS A 203 -24.45 7.29 13.57
N VAL A 204 -24.68 8.19 12.62
CA VAL A 204 -25.23 9.53 12.91
C VAL A 204 -26.71 9.39 13.29
N SER A 205 -27.12 10.08 14.35
CA SER A 205 -28.45 9.97 14.96
C SER A 205 -29.05 11.34 15.32
N ASP A 206 -30.33 11.35 15.74
CA ASP A 206 -31.07 12.53 16.21
C ASP A 206 -31.47 13.52 15.09
N MET A 207 -32.23 13.01 14.12
CA MET A 207 -32.70 13.75 12.95
C MET A 207 -33.90 14.69 13.23
N GLY A 208 -34.31 14.82 14.50
CA GLY A 208 -35.52 15.57 14.89
C GLY A 208 -35.46 17.06 14.55
N LEU A 209 -34.27 17.65 14.44
CA LEU A 209 -34.06 19.06 14.11
C LEU A 209 -33.81 19.33 12.62
N SER A 210 -33.60 18.26 11.82
CA SER A 210 -33.09 18.36 10.45
C SER A 210 -34.04 19.11 9.49
N LYS A 211 -33.47 19.69 8.43
CA LYS A 211 -34.19 20.42 7.39
C LYS A 211 -33.82 19.91 6.00
N ILE A 212 -34.81 19.91 5.11
CA ILE A 212 -34.61 19.57 3.69
C ILE A 212 -34.56 20.89 2.90
N GLY A 213 -33.59 21.00 1.99
CA GLY A 213 -33.48 22.08 1.00
C GLY A 213 -33.17 21.50 -0.38
N PRO A 214 -33.31 22.30 -1.46
CA PRO A 214 -33.02 21.82 -2.81
C PRO A 214 -31.52 21.52 -3.00
N ALA A 215 -31.15 20.35 -3.55
CA ALA A 215 -29.75 20.02 -3.82
C ALA A 215 -29.21 20.76 -5.06
N ASN A 216 -30.10 21.13 -5.99
CA ASN A 216 -29.79 21.65 -7.32
C ASN A 216 -29.23 23.10 -7.32
N GLN A 217 -29.13 23.75 -6.16
CA GLN A 217 -28.55 25.09 -6.02
C GLN A 217 -27.25 24.99 -5.22
N GLN A 218 -26.16 25.53 -5.79
CA GLN A 218 -24.85 25.54 -5.14
C GLN A 218 -24.89 26.23 -3.76
N ASN A 219 -25.63 27.34 -3.65
CA ASN A 219 -25.81 28.11 -2.42
C ASN A 219 -27.27 28.05 -1.95
N THR A 220 -27.70 26.93 -1.37
CA THR A 220 -28.96 26.87 -0.64
C THR A 220 -28.78 27.44 0.77
N PHE A 221 -29.37 28.61 0.99
CA PHE A 221 -29.52 29.18 2.32
C PHE A 221 -30.97 29.05 2.78
N LEU A 222 -31.17 28.60 4.01
CA LEU A 222 -32.48 28.54 4.64
C LEU A 222 -32.54 29.56 5.77
N ALA A 223 -33.33 30.62 5.60
CA ALA A 223 -33.65 31.54 6.68
C ALA A 223 -34.56 30.82 7.69
N THR A 224 -34.06 30.55 8.90
CA THR A 224 -34.79 29.77 9.90
C THR A 224 -34.32 30.10 11.32
N ASN A 225 -35.17 29.84 12.32
CA ASN A 225 -34.81 30.01 13.72
C ASN A 225 -33.55 29.20 14.05
N VAL A 226 -32.63 29.80 14.81
CA VAL A 226 -31.42 29.12 15.28
C VAL A 226 -31.80 28.06 16.30
N VAL A 227 -31.49 26.80 16.01
CA VAL A 227 -31.65 25.65 16.91
C VAL A 227 -30.39 24.78 16.84
N GLY A 228 -30.22 23.91 17.82
CA GLY A 228 -29.06 23.02 17.95
C GLY A 228 -28.39 23.19 19.31
N THR A 229 -27.39 22.36 19.58
CA THR A 229 -26.65 22.39 20.84
C THR A 229 -25.69 23.59 20.85
N PHE A 230 -25.92 24.55 21.75
CA PHE A 230 -25.28 25.88 21.80
C PHE A 230 -23.77 25.90 21.46
N TRP A 231 -22.99 24.94 21.99
CA TRP A 231 -21.53 24.89 21.81
C TRP A 231 -21.07 24.45 20.42
N TYR A 232 -21.93 23.79 19.65
CA TYR A 232 -21.63 23.25 18.33
C TYR A 232 -22.15 24.13 17.19
N VAL A 233 -23.09 25.03 17.49
CA VAL A 233 -23.75 25.88 16.48
C VAL A 233 -22.73 26.75 15.74
N ASP A 234 -22.79 26.68 14.41
CA ASP A 234 -22.02 27.55 13.52
C ASP A 234 -22.19 29.04 13.89
N PRO A 235 -21.10 29.78 14.17
CA PRO A 235 -21.16 31.20 14.50
C PRO A 235 -21.85 32.04 13.43
N MET A 236 -21.69 31.71 12.14
CA MET A 236 -22.36 32.43 11.06
C MET A 236 -23.87 32.16 11.06
N TYR A 237 -24.28 30.92 11.30
CA TYR A 237 -25.69 30.58 11.44
C TYR A 237 -26.30 31.29 12.66
N MET A 238 -25.59 31.32 13.78
CA MET A 238 -26.02 32.04 14.98
C MET A 238 -26.15 33.55 14.75
N GLU A 239 -25.20 34.16 14.03
CA GLU A 239 -25.19 35.60 13.73
C GLU A 239 -26.26 36.00 12.69
N THR A 240 -26.48 35.18 11.66
CA THR A 240 -27.28 35.55 10.48
C THR A 240 -28.65 34.88 10.40
N SER A 241 -28.91 33.83 11.20
CA SER A 241 -30.06 32.93 11.07
C SER A 241 -30.17 32.25 9.69
N ILE A 242 -29.07 32.24 8.92
CA ILE A 242 -28.96 31.57 7.64
C ILE A 242 -28.31 30.20 7.87
N LEU A 243 -29.09 29.15 7.62
CA LEU A 243 -28.61 27.78 7.69
C LEU A 243 -28.12 27.31 6.32
N THR A 244 -26.94 26.72 6.28
CA THR A 244 -26.38 26.05 5.09
C THR A 244 -25.79 24.69 5.48
N LYS A 245 -25.40 23.87 4.49
CA LYS A 245 -24.73 22.58 4.77
C LYS A 245 -23.38 22.76 5.46
N GLU A 246 -22.72 23.88 5.19
CA GLU A 246 -21.47 24.26 5.80
C GLU A 246 -21.62 24.52 7.31
N SER A 247 -22.84 24.71 7.82
CA SER A 247 -23.11 24.76 9.26
C SER A 247 -22.95 23.39 9.94
N ASP A 248 -23.33 22.30 9.27
CA ASP A 248 -23.02 20.95 9.75
C ASP A 248 -21.52 20.66 9.66
N VAL A 249 -20.84 21.13 8.59
CA VAL A 249 -19.39 21.00 8.44
C VAL A 249 -18.65 21.65 9.61
N TYR A 250 -19.07 22.84 10.04
CA TYR A 250 -18.50 23.49 11.22
C TYR A 250 -18.67 22.64 12.48
N SER A 251 -19.90 22.16 12.70
CA SER A 251 -20.24 21.32 13.85
C SER A 251 -19.43 20.01 13.85
N PHE A 252 -19.24 19.40 12.69
CA PHE A 252 -18.41 18.21 12.50
C PHE A 252 -16.91 18.51 12.73
N GLY A 253 -16.42 19.67 12.30
CA GLY A 253 -15.05 20.13 12.60
C GLY A 253 -14.77 20.19 14.11
N LEU A 254 -15.77 20.54 14.93
CA LEU A 254 -15.65 20.48 16.38
C LEU A 254 -15.53 19.05 16.87
N VAL A 255 -16.35 18.12 16.36
CA VAL A 255 -16.25 16.70 16.68
C VAL A 255 -14.87 16.14 16.32
N LEU A 256 -14.30 16.50 15.17
CA LEU A 256 -12.95 16.08 14.78
C LEU A 256 -11.90 16.56 15.81
N PHE A 257 -11.99 17.81 16.27
CA PHE A 257 -11.12 18.28 17.35
C PHE A 257 -11.38 17.59 18.69
N GLU A 258 -12.63 17.25 19.01
CA GLU A 258 -12.95 16.49 20.21
C GLU A 258 -12.26 15.12 20.21
N VAL A 259 -12.30 14.43 19.07
CA VAL A 259 -11.62 13.14 18.86
C VAL A 259 -10.10 13.29 18.95
N LEU A 260 -9.55 14.32 18.31
CA LEU A 260 -8.11 14.62 18.31
C LEU A 260 -7.59 14.97 19.71
N CYS A 261 -8.36 15.73 20.49
CA CYS A 261 -7.96 16.20 21.82
C CYS A 261 -8.41 15.27 22.95
N GLY A 262 -9.24 14.27 22.64
CA GLY A 262 -9.87 13.34 23.57
C GLY A 262 -10.72 14.00 24.66
N ARG A 263 -11.39 15.11 24.33
CA ARG A 263 -12.26 15.87 25.25
C ARG A 263 -13.26 16.73 24.49
N GLN A 264 -14.38 17.07 25.13
CA GLN A 264 -15.42 17.92 24.55
C GLN A 264 -14.91 19.34 24.22
N CYS A 265 -15.62 20.04 23.33
CA CYS A 265 -15.26 21.39 22.85
C CYS A 265 -15.47 22.51 23.88
N PHE A 266 -15.91 22.16 25.08
CA PHE A 266 -16.05 23.04 26.23
C PHE A 266 -15.60 22.33 27.52
N GLU A 267 -15.16 23.11 28.50
CA GLU A 267 -14.88 22.64 29.86
C GLU A 267 -15.98 23.12 30.80
N ASN A 268 -16.39 22.26 31.74
CA ASN A 268 -17.27 22.64 32.84
C ASN A 268 -16.47 22.64 34.16
N ASN A 269 -16.13 23.83 34.65
CA ASN A 269 -15.45 24.00 35.94
C ASN A 269 -16.47 24.48 36.98
N ASN A 270 -17.14 23.54 37.65
CA ASN A 270 -18.14 23.80 38.70
C ASN A 270 -19.27 24.77 38.25
N GLY A 271 -19.79 24.58 37.03
CA GLY A 271 -20.85 25.41 36.46
C GLY A 271 -20.35 26.59 35.62
N ASN A 272 -19.04 26.86 35.59
CA ASN A 272 -18.45 27.82 34.66
C ASN A 272 -18.02 27.12 33.37
N PHE A 273 -18.77 27.34 32.30
CA PHE A 273 -18.52 26.74 31.00
C PHE A 273 -17.56 27.59 30.16
N ARG A 274 -16.50 26.98 29.63
CA ARG A 274 -15.52 27.66 28.77
C ARG A 274 -15.31 26.90 27.47
N SER A 275 -15.49 27.59 26.34
CA SER A 275 -15.17 27.04 25.02
C SER A 275 -13.66 26.85 24.82
N LEU A 276 -13.27 25.68 24.29
CA LEU A 276 -11.89 25.34 23.93
C LEU A 276 -11.52 25.68 22.48
N VAL A 277 -12.51 26.01 21.65
CA VAL A 277 -12.36 26.23 20.21
C VAL A 277 -11.27 27.25 19.88
N ARG A 278 -11.21 28.36 20.62
CA ARG A 278 -10.17 29.39 20.43
C ARG A 278 -8.76 28.87 20.73
N LYS A 279 -8.62 28.04 21.77
CA LYS A 279 -7.34 27.41 22.13
C LYS A 279 -6.92 26.45 21.04
N TRP A 280 -7.81 25.58 20.57
CA TRP A 280 -7.54 24.62 19.50
C TRP A 280 -7.08 25.29 18.21
N LYS A 281 -7.83 26.29 17.73
CA LYS A 281 -7.45 27.04 16.52
C LYS A 281 -6.11 27.76 16.66
N LYS A 282 -5.80 28.29 17.85
CA LYS A 282 -4.51 28.93 18.13
C LYS A 282 -3.36 27.93 18.07
N ASN A 283 -3.49 26.80 18.78
CA ASN A 283 -2.48 25.76 18.84
C ASN A 283 -2.21 25.12 17.48
N TYR A 284 -3.24 24.91 16.64
CA TYR A 284 -3.04 24.49 15.25
C TYR A 284 -2.19 25.49 14.46
N LYS A 285 -2.58 26.78 14.46
CA LYS A 285 -1.86 27.85 13.73
C LYS A 285 -0.40 28.02 14.18
N GLU A 286 -0.14 27.85 15.47
CA GLU A 286 1.20 27.95 16.05
C GLU A 286 2.03 26.66 15.93
N LYS A 287 1.50 25.61 15.27
CA LYS A 287 2.12 24.28 15.16
C LYS A 287 2.44 23.65 16.53
N LYS A 288 1.54 23.86 17.50
CA LYS A 288 1.61 23.35 18.89
C LYS A 288 0.50 22.34 19.17
N LEU A 289 0.26 21.43 18.23
CA LEU A 289 -0.73 20.37 18.40
C LEU A 289 -0.37 19.43 19.55
N ASP A 290 0.92 19.12 19.73
CA ASP A 290 1.44 18.31 20.84
C ASP A 290 0.98 18.77 22.24
N GLU A 291 0.62 20.04 22.43
CA GLU A 291 0.11 20.58 23.70
C GLU A 291 -1.39 20.27 23.94
N ILE A 292 -2.12 19.85 22.91
CA ILE A 292 -3.57 19.68 22.96
C ILE A 292 -4.08 18.31 22.50
N ILE A 293 -3.29 17.56 21.72
CA ILE A 293 -3.67 16.21 21.29
C ILE A 293 -3.83 15.29 22.49
N PHE A 294 -4.70 14.30 22.33
CA PHE A 294 -4.84 13.23 23.31
C PHE A 294 -3.48 12.53 23.50
N PRO A 295 -3.07 12.23 24.74
CA PRO A 295 -1.78 11.60 25.01
C PRO A 295 -1.78 10.14 24.54
N GLU A 296 -1.42 9.93 23.28
CA GLU A 296 -1.16 8.62 22.68
C GLU A 296 0.36 8.51 22.42
N PRO A 297 0.97 7.31 22.57
CA PRO A 297 2.40 7.17 22.33
C PRO A 297 2.73 7.57 20.89
N LYS A 298 3.61 8.56 20.71
CA LYS A 298 3.98 9.12 19.39
C LYS A 298 4.42 8.05 18.39
N GLN A 299 4.95 6.93 18.87
CA GLN A 299 5.36 5.79 18.07
C GLN A 299 4.21 5.09 17.32
N HIS A 300 2.95 5.27 17.75
CA HIS A 300 1.77 4.68 17.11
C HIS A 300 0.98 5.69 16.26
N LEU A 301 1.49 6.91 16.07
CA LEU A 301 0.83 7.96 15.30
C LEU A 301 1.63 8.26 14.05
N ASN A 302 1.06 7.99 12.87
CA ASN A 302 1.66 8.43 11.62
C ASN A 302 1.62 9.97 11.56
N PRO A 303 2.76 10.67 11.44
CA PRO A 303 2.79 12.13 11.45
C PRO A 303 2.01 12.77 10.31
N ARG A 304 1.97 12.13 9.13
CA ARG A 304 1.27 12.63 7.96
C ARG A 304 -0.24 12.42 8.05
N SER A 305 -0.68 11.29 8.59
CA SER A 305 -2.09 11.05 8.95
C SER A 305 -2.59 12.13 9.92
N LEU A 306 -1.82 12.41 10.97
CA LEU A 306 -2.13 13.45 11.96
C LEU A 306 -2.18 14.86 11.33
N GLU A 307 -1.25 15.18 10.44
CA GLU A 307 -1.23 16.45 9.72
C GLU A 307 -2.49 16.63 8.85
N ILE A 308 -2.84 15.63 8.05
CA ILE A 308 -4.03 15.66 7.19
C ILE A 308 -5.30 15.79 8.02
N PHE A 309 -5.44 14.98 9.08
CA PHE A 309 -6.59 15.02 9.97
C PHE A 309 -6.76 16.38 10.66
N SER A 310 -5.67 16.92 11.20
CA SER A 310 -5.72 18.21 11.92
C SER A 310 -5.97 19.40 10.99
N ASP A 311 -5.45 19.36 9.75
CA ASP A 311 -5.73 20.37 8.74
C ASP A 311 -7.20 20.39 8.34
N ILE A 312 -7.78 19.23 8.01
CA ILE A 312 -9.18 19.18 7.60
C ILE A 312 -10.12 19.60 8.74
N ALA A 313 -9.82 19.18 9.97
CA ALA A 313 -10.55 19.62 11.16
C ALA A 313 -10.49 21.15 11.35
N TYR A 314 -9.32 21.75 11.18
CA TYR A 314 -9.14 23.20 11.28
C TYR A 314 -9.88 23.96 10.17
N ARG A 315 -9.81 23.50 8.91
CA ARG A 315 -10.51 24.14 7.78
C ARG A 315 -12.02 24.11 7.94
N CYS A 316 -12.59 23.05 8.53
CA CYS A 316 -14.01 22.99 8.88
C CYS A 316 -14.44 24.13 9.83
N LEU A 317 -13.53 24.61 10.69
CA LEU A 317 -13.81 25.68 11.66
C LEU A 317 -13.60 27.10 11.12
N ASN A 318 -13.44 27.28 9.81
CA ASN A 318 -13.34 28.62 9.21
C ASN A 318 -14.59 29.46 9.52
N LYS A 319 -14.39 30.76 9.81
CA LYS A 319 -15.52 31.65 10.13
C LYS A 319 -16.41 31.81 8.90
N ASN A 320 -15.80 32.11 7.75
CA ASN A 320 -16.50 32.20 6.47
C ASN A 320 -16.93 30.80 6.01
N SER A 321 -18.23 30.59 5.76
CA SER A 321 -18.75 29.30 5.31
C SER A 321 -18.22 28.90 3.94
N ALA A 322 -17.97 29.86 3.04
CA ALA A 322 -17.44 29.59 1.70
C ALA A 322 -15.98 29.07 1.68
N GLU A 323 -15.25 29.23 2.79
CA GLU A 323 -13.88 28.73 2.96
C GLU A 323 -13.83 27.35 3.64
N ARG A 324 -15.00 26.83 4.04
CA ARG A 324 -15.09 25.48 4.62
C ARG A 324 -15.11 24.46 3.47
N PRO A 325 -14.47 23.29 3.67
CA PRO A 325 -14.59 22.18 2.73
C PRO A 325 -16.04 21.68 2.68
N ASN A 326 -16.43 21.02 1.61
CA ASN A 326 -17.67 20.25 1.59
C ASN A 326 -17.45 18.87 2.24
N MET A 327 -18.52 18.16 2.62
CA MET A 327 -18.38 16.86 3.29
C MET A 327 -17.71 15.78 2.42
N SER A 328 -17.78 15.86 1.09
CA SER A 328 -17.05 14.95 0.21
C SER A 328 -15.54 15.14 0.32
N GLU A 329 -15.06 16.39 0.34
CA GLU A 329 -13.64 16.69 0.57
C GLU A 329 -13.21 16.28 1.98
N VAL A 330 -14.06 16.51 3.00
CA VAL A 330 -13.77 16.07 4.37
C VAL A 330 -13.63 14.55 4.44
N MET A 331 -14.55 13.81 3.82
CA MET A 331 -14.52 12.35 3.74
C MET A 331 -13.24 11.85 3.04
N GLU A 332 -12.91 12.40 1.87
CA GLU A 332 -11.70 12.04 1.11
C GLU A 332 -10.42 12.25 1.94
N LYS A 333 -10.30 13.39 2.63
CA LYS A 333 -9.12 13.65 3.47
C LYS A 333 -9.04 12.72 4.69
N LEU A 334 -10.18 12.37 5.29
CA LEU A 334 -10.21 11.40 6.39
C LEU A 334 -9.86 9.98 5.91
N GLU A 335 -10.27 9.61 4.69
CA GLU A 335 -9.94 8.33 4.07
C GLU A 335 -8.43 8.22 3.82
N ILE A 336 -7.81 9.25 3.22
CA ILE A 336 -6.36 9.31 3.04
C ILE A 336 -5.64 9.22 4.40
N ALA A 337 -6.11 9.94 5.42
CA ALA A 337 -5.51 9.86 6.76
C ALA A 337 -5.63 8.46 7.38
N PHE A 338 -6.76 7.78 7.17
CA PHE A 338 -7.01 6.41 7.62
C PHE A 338 -6.09 5.40 6.93
N GLU A 339 -5.99 5.45 5.60
CA GLU A 339 -5.11 4.57 4.82
C GLU A 339 -3.64 4.76 5.19
N MET A 340 -3.18 6.01 5.35
CA MET A 340 -1.81 6.30 5.77
C MET A 340 -1.48 5.77 7.17
N GLN A 341 -2.46 5.80 8.07
CA GLN A 341 -2.29 5.22 9.39
C GLN A 341 -2.28 3.68 9.32
N GLY A 342 -3.17 3.08 8.52
CA GLY A 342 -3.21 1.62 8.32
C GLY A 342 -1.88 1.09 7.78
N LEU A 343 -1.35 1.70 6.72
CA LEU A 343 -0.04 1.35 6.17
C LEU A 343 1.09 1.54 7.21
N PHE A 344 1.00 2.58 8.04
CA PHE A 344 1.99 2.79 9.11
C PHE A 344 1.91 1.74 10.21
N GLU A 345 0.71 1.33 10.60
CA GLU A 345 0.50 0.27 11.58
C GLU A 345 0.88 -1.11 11.03
N GLU A 346 0.62 -1.41 9.76
CA GLU A 346 1.13 -2.61 9.10
C GLU A 346 2.66 -2.64 9.12
N ASN A 347 3.31 -1.52 8.81
CA ASN A 347 4.76 -1.39 8.93
C ASN A 347 5.26 -1.46 10.40
N LEU A 348 4.42 -1.14 11.39
CA LEU A 348 4.73 -1.27 12.82
C LEU A 348 4.45 -2.67 13.37
N GLU A 349 3.48 -3.40 12.83
CA GLU A 349 3.24 -4.82 13.12
C GLU A 349 4.29 -5.69 12.42
N ASP A 350 4.86 -5.19 11.31
CA ASP A 350 6.12 -5.66 10.70
C ASP A 350 7.38 -5.21 11.50
N THR A 351 7.25 -4.34 12.51
CA THR A 351 8.27 -4.18 13.55
C THR A 351 7.99 -5.08 14.74
N GLU A 352 8.75 -6.18 14.78
CA GLU A 352 8.77 -7.30 15.74
C GLU A 352 8.17 -7.07 17.15
N PRO A 353 7.49 -8.07 17.75
CA PRO A 353 7.72 -8.32 19.16
C PRO A 353 9.19 -8.71 19.30
N GLU A 354 10.02 -7.78 19.79
CA GLU A 354 11.45 -7.97 20.05
C GLU A 354 11.70 -9.40 20.52
N MET A 355 12.46 -10.16 19.74
CA MET A 355 13.07 -11.36 20.25
C MET A 355 13.93 -10.94 21.43
N ASP A 356 13.63 -11.42 22.64
CA ASP A 356 14.36 -11.01 23.84
C ASP A 356 15.82 -11.47 23.73
N TYR A 357 16.68 -10.60 23.20
CA TYR A 357 18.10 -10.83 23.06
C TYR A 357 18.73 -11.23 24.40
N VAL A 358 18.13 -10.81 25.53
CA VAL A 358 18.56 -11.20 26.89
C VAL A 358 18.31 -12.68 27.14
N GLU A 359 17.18 -13.23 26.69
CA GLU A 359 16.88 -14.65 26.79
C GLU A 359 17.81 -15.49 25.89
N MET A 360 18.08 -15.02 24.67
CA MET A 360 19.05 -15.66 23.78
C MET A 360 20.49 -15.62 24.33
N GLY A 361 20.90 -14.49 24.90
CA GLY A 361 22.21 -14.36 25.53
C GLY A 361 22.40 -15.33 26.71
N LYS A 362 21.32 -15.64 27.44
CA LYS A 362 21.32 -16.63 28.53
C LYS A 362 21.35 -18.07 28.03
N SER A 363 20.69 -18.37 26.91
CA SER A 363 20.65 -19.73 26.32
C SER A 363 21.86 -20.05 25.45
N ALA A 364 22.70 -19.06 25.13
CA ALA A 364 23.93 -19.23 24.38
C ALA A 364 24.92 -20.20 25.07
N MET A 365 25.79 -20.84 24.28
CA MET A 365 26.84 -21.74 24.77
C MET A 365 28.24 -21.28 24.35
N PRO A 366 29.11 -20.89 25.30
CA PRO A 366 28.80 -20.60 26.70
C PRO A 366 27.85 -19.40 26.86
N PRO A 367 27.11 -19.26 27.98
CA PRO A 367 26.23 -18.12 28.20
C PRO A 367 26.99 -16.79 28.10
N LEU A 368 26.39 -15.82 27.42
CA LEU A 368 27.02 -14.52 27.22
C LEU A 368 27.02 -13.71 28.52
N VAL A 369 28.15 -13.05 28.80
CA VAL A 369 28.28 -12.05 29.85
C VAL A 369 28.48 -10.69 29.19
N TYR A 370 27.56 -9.77 29.44
CA TYR A 370 27.54 -8.43 28.84
C TYR A 370 27.04 -7.41 29.87
N LYS A 371 27.38 -6.14 29.68
CA LYS A 371 27.09 -5.02 30.59
C LYS A 371 26.07 -4.03 30.04
N SER A 372 25.78 -4.07 28.74
CA SER A 372 24.74 -3.27 28.08
C SER A 372 24.15 -4.01 26.88
N GLU A 373 23.02 -3.51 26.36
CA GLU A 373 22.35 -4.06 25.18
C GLU A 373 23.19 -3.89 23.90
N GLU A 374 23.95 -2.81 23.79
CA GLU A 374 24.87 -2.58 22.68
C GLU A 374 26.01 -3.59 22.69
N GLU A 375 26.53 -3.94 23.87
CA GLU A 375 27.54 -5.00 24.01
C GLU A 375 26.97 -6.37 23.63
N LEU A 376 25.72 -6.64 23.99
CA LEU A 376 25.00 -7.85 23.57
C LEU A 376 24.82 -7.94 22.06
N LYS A 377 24.33 -6.88 21.39
CA LYS A 377 24.20 -6.83 19.92
C LYS A 377 25.55 -7.00 19.22
N MET A 378 26.63 -6.44 19.78
CA MET A 378 27.99 -6.64 19.27
C MET A 378 28.49 -8.08 19.46
N LEU A 379 28.08 -8.78 20.52
CA LEU A 379 28.42 -10.20 20.71
C LEU A 379 27.63 -11.09 19.74
N LEU A 380 26.34 -10.79 19.53
CA LEU A 380 25.49 -11.51 18.57
C LEU A 380 25.97 -11.34 17.13
N SER A 381 26.54 -10.19 16.76
CA SER A 381 27.13 -9.98 15.44
C SER A 381 28.47 -10.69 15.21
N LYS A 382 29.04 -11.33 16.24
CA LYS A 382 30.19 -12.26 16.10
C LYS A 382 29.76 -13.72 15.95
N GLY A 383 28.49 -14.00 16.17
CA GLY A 383 27.90 -15.32 16.07
C GLY A 383 27.98 -16.09 17.39
N ILE A 384 26.91 -16.79 17.75
CA ILE A 384 26.79 -17.57 18.98
C ILE A 384 26.18 -18.94 18.70
N PHE A 385 26.44 -19.90 19.59
CA PHE A 385 25.78 -21.19 19.57
C PHE A 385 24.59 -21.21 20.51
N VAL A 386 23.45 -21.68 20.02
CA VAL A 386 22.21 -21.88 20.78
C VAL A 386 21.70 -23.32 20.55
N ASN A 387 20.63 -23.74 21.23
CA ASN A 387 20.05 -25.09 21.12
C ASN A 387 21.09 -26.20 21.35
N GLU A 388 21.75 -26.20 22.52
CA GLU A 388 22.76 -27.20 22.90
C GLU A 388 23.98 -27.26 21.95
N GLY A 389 24.26 -26.18 21.21
CA GLY A 389 25.36 -26.13 20.26
C GLY A 389 25.01 -26.57 18.84
N LYS A 390 23.74 -26.85 18.56
CA LYS A 390 23.28 -27.38 17.27
C LYS A 390 22.89 -26.32 16.25
N THR A 391 22.62 -25.10 16.73
CA THR A 391 22.28 -23.94 15.89
C THR A 391 23.29 -22.83 16.14
N TRP A 392 23.80 -22.24 15.07
CA TRP A 392 24.64 -21.06 15.11
C TRP A 392 23.83 -19.84 14.65
N PHE A 393 23.73 -18.82 15.49
CA PHE A 393 22.96 -17.60 15.25
C PHE A 393 23.91 -16.40 15.10
N LEU A 394 23.64 -15.52 14.16
CA LEU A 394 24.42 -14.31 13.90
C LEU A 394 23.50 -13.13 13.59
N LEU A 395 23.77 -11.96 14.16
CA LEU A 395 23.13 -10.71 13.75
C LEU A 395 23.95 -10.05 12.62
N ASN A 396 23.35 -9.83 11.46
CA ASN A 396 24.06 -9.19 10.35
C ASN A 396 24.20 -7.66 10.56
N LYS A 397 24.88 -6.97 9.63
CA LYS A 397 25.13 -5.51 9.71
C LYS A 397 23.84 -4.65 9.69
N ASN A 398 22.74 -5.20 9.19
CA ASN A 398 21.43 -4.54 9.12
C ASN A 398 20.57 -4.85 10.36
N GLY A 399 21.07 -5.65 11.31
CA GLY A 399 20.28 -6.11 12.46
C GLY A 399 19.34 -7.28 12.12
N GLU A 400 19.51 -7.93 10.97
CA GLU A 400 18.68 -9.06 10.56
C GLU A 400 19.32 -10.38 11.03
N HIS A 401 18.49 -11.37 11.33
CA HIS A 401 18.94 -12.65 11.87
C HIS A 401 19.51 -13.54 10.77
N CYS A 402 20.66 -14.16 11.01
CA CYS A 402 21.19 -15.28 10.23
C CYS A 402 21.22 -16.52 11.11
N GLU A 403 20.80 -17.67 10.58
CA GLU A 403 20.73 -18.92 11.31
C GLU A 403 21.42 -20.03 10.51
N MET A 404 22.26 -20.84 11.15
CA MET A 404 22.82 -22.05 10.56
C MET A 404 22.51 -23.25 11.44
N ILE A 405 21.85 -24.24 10.87
CA ILE A 405 21.46 -25.48 11.56
C ILE A 405 22.43 -26.58 11.16
N SER A 406 23.03 -27.24 12.15
CA SER A 406 24.04 -28.27 11.92
C SER A 406 23.50 -29.47 11.15
N ALA A 407 24.38 -30.10 10.38
CA ALA A 407 24.09 -31.33 9.66
C ALA A 407 23.54 -32.46 10.55
N ALA A 408 23.99 -32.55 11.81
CA ALA A 408 23.51 -33.58 12.73
C ALA A 408 22.03 -33.39 13.14
N GLU A 409 21.55 -32.15 13.15
CA GLU A 409 20.17 -31.83 13.51
C GLU A 409 19.24 -31.90 12.29
N CYS A 410 19.71 -31.47 11.12
CA CYS A 410 18.86 -31.36 9.95
C CYS A 410 18.98 -32.50 8.92
N LEU A 411 20.01 -33.36 8.97
CA LEU A 411 20.19 -34.41 7.97
C LEU A 411 19.59 -35.76 8.40
N ILE A 412 18.87 -36.35 7.46
CA ILE A 412 18.36 -37.72 7.47
C ILE A 412 19.09 -38.45 6.33
N PRO A 413 20.15 -39.22 6.62
CA PRO A 413 20.89 -39.95 5.59
C PRO A 413 19.99 -41.02 4.94
N MET A 414 19.94 -41.06 3.60
CA MET A 414 19.18 -42.11 2.88
C MET A 414 20.08 -43.30 2.52
N ASP A 415 21.34 -43.02 2.17
CA ASP A 415 22.38 -44.02 1.92
C ASP A 415 23.57 -43.74 2.85
N ALA A 416 23.55 -44.24 4.09
CA ALA A 416 24.69 -44.12 5.01
C ALA A 416 25.32 -45.48 5.33
N VAL A 417 26.53 -45.69 4.84
CA VAL A 417 27.51 -46.53 5.54
C VAL A 417 28.13 -45.64 6.62
N ILE A 418 27.70 -45.80 7.86
CA ILE A 418 28.37 -45.19 9.01
C ILE A 418 29.66 -45.99 9.24
N SER A 419 30.78 -45.56 8.66
CA SER A 419 32.10 -46.11 9.01
C SER A 419 32.89 -45.08 9.79
N GLU A 420 33.29 -45.42 11.02
CA GLU A 420 34.19 -44.60 11.82
C GLU A 420 35.58 -44.51 11.15
N GLY A 421 35.94 -43.29 10.77
CA GLY A 421 37.34 -42.86 10.59
C GLY A 421 37.91 -42.88 9.17
N ALA A 422 38.34 -41.70 8.70
CA ALA A 422 39.75 -41.43 8.36
C ALA A 422 39.95 -40.01 7.76
N ASN A 423 40.85 -39.25 8.40
CA ASN A 423 41.66 -38.15 7.86
C ASN A 423 40.97 -37.01 7.07
N TYR A 424 39.95 -36.38 7.66
CA TYR A 424 39.56 -35.02 7.28
C TYR A 424 39.89 -34.08 8.46
N ASP A 425 40.33 -32.85 8.20
CA ASP A 425 40.77 -31.91 9.24
C ASP A 425 39.63 -31.65 10.24
N ARG A 426 39.79 -32.19 11.45
CA ARG A 426 38.74 -32.18 12.50
C ARG A 426 38.41 -30.76 12.95
N ASN A 427 39.30 -29.79 12.69
CA ASN A 427 39.20 -28.41 13.19
C ASN A 427 38.53 -27.43 12.22
N LYS A 428 38.03 -27.87 11.05
CA LYS A 428 37.47 -26.96 10.03
C LYS A 428 36.01 -26.55 10.26
N SER A 429 35.21 -27.30 11.01
CA SER A 429 33.78 -26.96 11.21
C SER A 429 33.57 -26.09 12.43
N ARG A 430 32.54 -25.22 12.35
CA ARG A 430 32.06 -24.43 13.49
C ARG A 430 31.38 -25.27 14.57
N PHE A 431 30.78 -26.41 14.22
CA PHE A 431 30.07 -27.27 15.17
C PHE A 431 31.01 -28.30 15.83
N ASN A 432 30.82 -28.58 17.13
CA ASN A 432 31.72 -29.44 17.91
C ASN A 432 31.65 -30.91 17.44
N VAL A 433 32.81 -31.58 17.45
CA VAL A 433 33.16 -32.75 16.62
C VAL A 433 32.57 -34.09 17.14
N GLU A 434 31.78 -34.08 18.21
CA GLU A 434 31.28 -35.33 18.82
C GLU A 434 30.12 -36.00 18.07
N TYR A 435 29.49 -35.31 17.10
CA TYR A 435 28.38 -35.87 16.32
C TYR A 435 28.75 -36.06 14.85
N ASN A 436 28.69 -37.33 14.43
CA ASN A 436 28.94 -37.87 13.09
C ASN A 436 28.60 -36.91 11.94
N ARG A 437 29.61 -36.46 11.19
CA ARG A 437 29.39 -35.86 9.86
C ARG A 437 29.00 -36.99 8.90
N PRO A 438 27.77 -37.04 8.38
CA PRO A 438 27.39 -38.11 7.47
C PRO A 438 28.10 -37.91 6.12
N TYR A 439 28.81 -38.95 5.67
CA TYR A 439 29.28 -39.04 4.30
C TYR A 439 28.14 -39.60 3.46
N CYS A 440 27.51 -38.75 2.65
CA CYS A 440 26.34 -39.14 1.88
C CYS A 440 26.44 -38.69 0.42
N LYS A 441 25.95 -39.56 -0.47
CA LYS A 441 25.64 -39.22 -1.87
C LYS A 441 24.19 -38.81 -2.02
N LYS A 442 23.30 -39.42 -1.21
CA LYS A 442 21.89 -39.09 -1.11
C LYS A 442 21.48 -38.89 0.33
N PHE A 443 20.81 -37.78 0.58
CA PHE A 443 20.32 -37.43 1.90
C PHE A 443 19.08 -36.55 1.78
N LYS A 444 18.34 -36.50 2.87
CA LYS A 444 17.19 -35.64 3.06
C LYS A 444 17.50 -34.65 4.16
N THR A 445 17.19 -33.37 3.94
CA THR A 445 17.21 -32.39 5.03
C THR A 445 15.81 -32.24 5.60
N HIS A 446 15.72 -31.98 6.89
CA HIS A 446 14.54 -31.51 7.60
C HIS A 446 14.98 -30.36 8.48
N VAL A 447 14.63 -29.14 8.09
CA VAL A 447 15.18 -27.93 8.70
C VAL A 447 14.08 -27.26 9.49
N LYS A 448 14.27 -27.12 10.81
CA LYS A 448 13.37 -26.39 11.70
C LYS A 448 14.05 -25.13 12.18
N THR A 449 13.63 -24.00 11.64
CA THR A 449 14.14 -22.69 12.06
C THR A 449 13.35 -22.18 13.24
N GLN A 450 13.96 -21.37 14.10
CA GLN A 450 13.29 -20.78 15.27
C GLN A 450 13.50 -19.27 15.39
N PHE A 451 14.54 -18.75 14.74
CA PHE A 451 15.03 -17.39 14.99
C PHE A 451 14.98 -16.51 13.74
N LEU A 452 14.27 -16.92 12.68
CA LEU A 452 14.12 -16.08 11.49
C LEU A 452 13.25 -14.84 11.81
N SER A 453 13.65 -13.70 11.27
CA SER A 453 12.81 -12.51 11.27
C SER A 453 11.59 -12.74 10.37
N PRO A 454 10.36 -12.45 10.83
CA PRO A 454 9.17 -12.56 10.01
C PRO A 454 9.24 -11.58 8.82
N HIS A 455 8.58 -11.94 7.72
CA HIS A 455 8.46 -11.18 6.47
C HIS A 455 9.78 -10.83 5.75
N ILE A 456 10.90 -11.38 6.22
CA ILE A 456 12.18 -11.35 5.52
C ILE A 456 12.28 -12.54 4.57
N THR A 457 12.77 -12.27 3.36
CA THR A 457 13.13 -13.33 2.41
C THR A 457 14.53 -13.82 2.75
N TYR A 458 14.66 -15.11 3.01
CA TYR A 458 15.88 -15.81 3.32
C TYR A 458 16.34 -16.65 2.13
N THR A 459 17.63 -16.59 1.82
CA THR A 459 18.30 -17.62 1.00
C THR A 459 18.57 -18.82 1.88
N VAL A 460 18.31 -20.02 1.36
CA VAL A 460 18.64 -21.26 2.05
C VAL A 460 19.81 -21.92 1.34
N ASN A 461 20.90 -22.07 2.07
CA ASN A 461 22.19 -22.42 1.52
C ASN A 461 22.68 -23.73 2.10
N LEU A 462 23.11 -24.65 1.24
CA LEU A 462 23.84 -25.83 1.66
C LEU A 462 25.31 -25.47 1.86
N VAL A 463 25.84 -25.72 3.06
CA VAL A 463 27.26 -25.54 3.37
C VAL A 463 27.94 -26.90 3.44
N PHE A 464 28.92 -27.14 2.57
CA PHE A 464 29.51 -28.46 2.39
C PHE A 464 30.98 -28.40 1.90
N ASP A 465 31.65 -29.54 1.91
CA ASP A 465 32.97 -29.75 1.31
C ASP A 465 33.04 -31.17 0.71
N PHE A 466 34.10 -31.49 -0.02
CA PHE A 466 34.32 -32.80 -0.64
C PHE A 466 35.27 -33.68 0.17
N TYR A 467 34.96 -34.98 0.23
CA TYR A 467 35.87 -35.97 0.79
C TYR A 467 37.01 -36.27 -0.21
N GLN A 468 38.25 -35.92 0.16
CA GLN A 468 39.51 -36.27 -0.53
C GLN A 468 39.72 -35.76 -1.99
N GLN A 469 39.38 -34.51 -2.34
CA GLN A 469 39.89 -33.90 -3.59
C GLN A 469 40.51 -32.51 -3.36
N LYS A 470 41.82 -32.41 -3.59
CA LYS A 470 42.53 -31.16 -3.84
C LYS A 470 42.79 -31.08 -5.35
N ASN A 471 42.25 -30.04 -5.98
CA ASN A 471 42.47 -29.57 -7.35
C ASN A 471 41.42 -29.92 -8.42
N GLU A 472 41.05 -28.84 -9.13
CA GLU A 472 40.34 -28.72 -10.41
C GLU A 472 38.81 -28.91 -10.45
N TYR A 473 38.12 -27.77 -10.61
CA TYR A 473 36.79 -27.56 -11.21
C TYR A 473 35.89 -28.80 -11.32
N VAL A 474 35.43 -29.30 -10.17
CA VAL A 474 34.38 -30.31 -10.14
C VAL A 474 33.05 -29.63 -10.46
N ARG A 475 32.50 -29.89 -11.66
CA ARG A 475 31.10 -29.60 -11.96
C ARG A 475 30.26 -30.40 -10.97
N LEU A 476 29.68 -29.76 -9.96
CA LEU A 476 28.67 -30.41 -9.14
C LEU A 476 27.45 -30.65 -10.00
N ASN A 477 27.10 -31.92 -10.19
CA ASN A 477 25.74 -32.30 -10.52
C ASN A 477 25.06 -32.60 -9.18
N LEU A 478 24.68 -31.53 -8.47
CA LEU A 478 23.83 -31.65 -7.29
C LEU A 478 22.40 -31.46 -7.75
N SER A 479 21.64 -32.54 -7.78
CA SER A 479 20.20 -32.46 -8.01
C SER A 479 19.49 -32.36 -6.67
N PHE A 480 18.61 -31.36 -6.53
CA PHE A 480 17.75 -31.22 -5.37
C PHE A 480 16.29 -31.13 -5.78
N LYS A 481 15.40 -31.41 -4.84
CA LYS A 481 13.95 -31.40 -5.06
C LYS A 481 13.23 -30.86 -3.83
N LEU A 482 12.37 -29.87 -4.03
CA LEU A 482 11.54 -29.27 -2.98
C LEU A 482 10.28 -30.12 -2.72
N PRO A 483 9.61 -29.93 -1.56
CA PRO A 483 8.38 -30.66 -1.25
C PRO A 483 7.29 -30.42 -2.29
N GLY A 484 6.71 -31.49 -2.84
CA GLY A 484 5.60 -31.41 -3.80
C GLY A 484 6.01 -31.23 -5.27
N GLU A 485 7.28 -31.00 -5.58
CA GLU A 485 7.73 -30.96 -6.98
C GLU A 485 7.73 -32.36 -7.61
N THR A 486 7.75 -32.44 -8.94
CA THR A 486 7.85 -33.73 -9.66
C THR A 486 9.27 -34.00 -10.15
N ASN A 487 10.01 -32.96 -10.54
CA ASN A 487 11.34 -33.05 -11.16
C ASN A 487 12.46 -32.55 -10.21
N TYR A 488 13.71 -32.87 -10.56
CA TYR A 488 14.90 -32.38 -9.84
C TYR A 488 15.48 -31.13 -10.51
N SER A 489 15.91 -30.18 -9.69
CA SER A 489 16.67 -29.00 -10.09
C SER A 489 18.16 -29.27 -9.95
N THR A 490 18.98 -28.92 -10.95
CA THR A 490 20.45 -29.14 -10.90
C THR A 490 21.17 -27.83 -10.60
N LEU A 491 22.04 -27.85 -9.58
CA LEU A 491 22.79 -26.68 -9.12
C LEU A 491 24.24 -26.70 -9.62
N TYR A 492 24.81 -25.51 -9.86
CA TYR A 492 26.23 -25.31 -10.18
C TYR A 492 26.88 -24.50 -9.04
N ILE A 493 28.12 -24.84 -8.66
CA ILE A 493 28.81 -24.24 -7.49
C ILE A 493 29.02 -22.74 -7.68
N GLU A 494 28.64 -21.94 -6.67
CA GLU A 494 28.66 -20.48 -6.76
C GLU A 494 29.65 -19.77 -5.83
N ASP A 495 29.91 -20.25 -4.60
CA ASP A 495 30.79 -19.51 -3.69
C ASP A 495 31.63 -20.39 -2.74
N THR A 496 32.80 -19.87 -2.37
CA THR A 496 33.64 -20.39 -1.28
C THR A 496 33.57 -19.40 -0.13
N ARG A 497 33.20 -19.88 1.06
CA ARG A 497 33.14 -19.11 2.30
C ARG A 497 34.55 -18.75 2.78
N ASP A 498 34.66 -17.72 3.61
CA ASP A 498 35.93 -17.26 4.19
C ASP A 498 36.61 -18.32 5.07
N ASP A 499 35.84 -19.25 5.63
CA ASP A 499 36.30 -20.41 6.41
C ASP A 499 36.70 -21.61 5.53
N GLY A 500 36.63 -21.46 4.20
CA GLY A 500 37.02 -22.45 3.21
C GLY A 500 35.97 -23.53 2.95
N TRP A 501 34.76 -23.44 3.50
CA TRP A 501 33.63 -24.29 3.11
C TRP A 501 33.00 -23.82 1.79
N LEU A 502 32.43 -24.74 1.03
CA LEU A 502 31.64 -24.40 -0.16
C LEU A 502 30.21 -24.09 0.25
N MET A 503 29.58 -23.15 -0.45
CA MET A 503 28.18 -22.77 -0.26
C MET A 503 27.46 -22.79 -1.61
N VAL A 504 26.23 -23.29 -1.63
CA VAL A 504 25.32 -23.15 -2.76
C VAL A 504 23.93 -22.76 -2.28
N GLU A 505 23.34 -21.75 -2.92
CA GLU A 505 21.96 -21.36 -2.68
C GLU A 505 21.02 -22.39 -3.31
N LEU A 506 20.07 -22.89 -2.53
CA LEU A 506 19.14 -23.94 -2.94
C LEU A 506 17.81 -23.33 -3.38
N TYR A 507 17.28 -22.44 -2.56
CA TYR A 507 16.00 -21.77 -2.78
C TYR A 507 15.88 -20.56 -1.86
N GLN A 508 14.92 -19.69 -2.14
CA GLN A 508 14.56 -18.56 -1.28
C GLN A 508 13.17 -18.78 -0.70
N LEU A 509 12.98 -18.38 0.55
CA LEU A 509 11.68 -18.41 1.22
C LEU A 509 11.42 -17.09 1.92
N THR A 510 10.18 -16.65 1.93
CA THR A 510 9.75 -15.55 2.79
C THR A 510 9.18 -16.13 4.07
N SER A 511 9.75 -15.73 5.21
CA SER A 511 9.37 -16.25 6.51
C SER A 511 8.02 -15.66 6.95
N GLU A 512 6.90 -16.35 6.73
CA GLU A 512 5.57 -15.86 7.18
C GLU A 512 5.38 -15.98 8.71
N THR A 513 6.10 -16.89 9.36
CA THR A 513 6.09 -17.11 10.81
C THR A 513 7.51 -17.48 11.28
N LYS A 514 7.84 -17.32 12.58
CA LYS A 514 9.20 -17.59 13.11
C LYS A 514 9.70 -19.04 12.94
N ASN A 515 8.78 -20.00 12.75
CA ASN A 515 9.11 -21.41 12.62
C ASN A 515 8.79 -21.91 11.21
N PHE A 516 9.81 -22.32 10.48
CA PHE A 516 9.66 -22.90 9.15
C PHE A 516 10.21 -24.32 9.14
N ASP A 517 9.43 -25.24 8.56
CA ASP A 517 9.77 -26.65 8.44
C ASP A 517 9.66 -27.08 6.98
N PHE A 518 10.75 -27.62 6.43
CA PHE A 518 10.80 -28.04 5.04
C PHE A 518 11.80 -29.17 4.82
N GLU A 519 11.60 -29.84 3.71
CA GLU A 519 12.32 -31.06 3.35
C GLU A 519 12.96 -30.93 1.97
N ILE A 520 14.25 -31.22 1.86
CA ILE A 520 14.95 -31.23 0.56
C ILE A 520 15.63 -32.56 0.36
N MET A 521 15.38 -33.18 -0.80
CA MET A 521 16.11 -34.37 -1.22
C MET A 521 17.31 -33.96 -2.05
N PHE A 522 18.48 -34.52 -1.74
CA PHE A 522 19.72 -34.30 -2.47
C PHE A 522 20.20 -35.59 -3.10
N ASP A 523 20.69 -35.49 -4.33
CA ASP A 523 21.37 -36.57 -5.04
C ASP A 523 22.63 -36.01 -5.72
N SER A 524 23.79 -36.54 -5.33
CA SER A 524 25.11 -36.17 -5.85
C SER A 524 25.88 -37.38 -6.32
N TYR A 525 26.59 -37.21 -7.43
CA TYR A 525 27.57 -38.19 -7.92
C TYR A 525 28.84 -38.25 -7.04
N HIS A 526 29.07 -37.24 -6.20
CA HIS A 526 30.25 -37.10 -5.34
C HIS A 526 29.91 -37.32 -3.86
N GLN A 527 30.90 -37.72 -3.07
CA GLN A 527 30.76 -37.80 -1.60
C GLN A 527 30.91 -36.41 -0.99
N LEU A 528 29.84 -35.94 -0.36
CA LEU A 528 29.79 -34.64 0.30
C LEU A 528 30.01 -34.81 1.81
N VAL A 529 30.75 -33.86 2.38
CA VAL A 529 30.81 -33.59 3.81
C VAL A 529 29.93 -32.36 4.02
N VAL A 530 28.80 -32.50 4.70
CA VAL A 530 27.87 -31.39 4.92
C VAL A 530 28.12 -30.80 6.30
N GLU A 531 28.28 -29.49 6.39
CA GLU A 531 28.37 -28.76 7.66
C GLU A 531 26.97 -28.47 8.21
N GLY A 532 26.06 -28.05 7.34
CA GLY A 532 24.68 -27.72 7.71
C GLY A 532 23.95 -26.93 6.63
N ILE A 533 22.79 -26.40 7.01
CA ILE A 533 21.98 -25.49 6.20
C ILE A 533 22.03 -24.10 6.82
N GLU A 534 22.40 -23.10 6.03
CA GLU A 534 22.52 -21.72 6.46
C GLU A 534 21.45 -20.85 5.78
N LEU A 535 20.71 -20.11 6.59
CA LEU A 535 19.71 -19.14 6.16
C LEU A 535 20.26 -17.72 6.32
N GLN A 536 20.29 -16.98 5.21
CA GLN A 536 20.75 -15.60 5.19
C GLN A 536 19.67 -14.67 4.62
N PRO A 537 19.38 -13.51 5.23
CA PRO A 537 18.51 -12.51 4.65
C PRO A 537 19.00 -12.10 3.25
N VAL A 538 18.08 -12.06 2.29
CA VAL A 538 18.35 -11.50 0.96
C VAL A 538 18.56 -10.00 1.12
N GLU A 539 19.75 -9.48 0.78
CA GLU A 539 20.00 -8.04 0.76
C GLU A 539 19.00 -7.36 -0.19
N ARG A 540 17.99 -6.65 0.36
CA ARG A 540 17.10 -5.80 -0.44
C ARG A 540 17.95 -4.66 -1.01
N VAL A 541 18.31 -4.77 -2.29
CA VAL A 541 18.67 -3.57 -3.05
C VAL A 541 17.37 -2.79 -3.17
N GLU A 542 17.26 -1.67 -2.46
CA GLU A 542 16.18 -0.70 -2.65
C GLU A 542 16.16 -0.30 -4.12
N HIS A 543 15.33 -0.99 -4.88
CA HIS A 543 14.87 -0.54 -6.17
C HIS A 543 13.63 0.28 -5.88
N GLU A 544 13.75 1.61 -5.96
CA GLU A 544 12.61 2.49 -6.14
C GLU A 544 11.79 1.93 -7.31
N VAL A 545 10.66 1.33 -6.98
CA VAL A 545 9.67 0.90 -7.95
C VAL A 545 9.07 2.19 -8.49
N LEU A 546 9.56 2.62 -9.65
CA LEU A 546 8.87 3.62 -10.46
C LEU A 546 7.60 2.96 -10.99
N GLU A 547 6.51 3.15 -10.26
CA GLU A 547 5.17 2.93 -10.79
C GLU A 547 5.00 3.79 -12.04
N ASP A 548 4.49 3.15 -13.10
CA ASP A 548 4.09 3.82 -14.34
C ASP A 548 2.91 4.76 -14.04
N GLU A 549 3.22 5.99 -13.61
CA GLU A 549 2.23 7.07 -13.59
C GLU A 549 1.91 7.48 -15.03
N GLU A 550 0.69 7.14 -15.45
CA GLU A 550 0.00 7.78 -16.56
C GLU A 550 -0.04 9.29 -16.32
N VAL A 551 0.68 10.00 -17.19
CA VAL A 551 0.83 11.44 -17.11
C VAL A 551 -0.49 12.13 -17.48
N HIS A 552 -1.27 12.51 -16.47
CA HIS A 552 -2.16 13.64 -16.55
C HIS A 552 -1.32 14.94 -16.56
N ILE A 553 -0.86 15.35 -17.76
CA ILE A 553 -0.36 16.72 -17.96
C ILE A 553 -1.55 17.67 -17.75
N GLN A 554 -1.62 18.25 -16.56
CA GLN A 554 -2.18 19.58 -16.40
C GLN A 554 -1.32 20.54 -17.23
N THR A 555 -1.88 21.07 -18.32
CA THR A 555 -1.36 22.28 -18.97
C THR A 555 -2.25 23.41 -18.45
N ILE A 556 -1.70 24.51 -17.95
CA ILE A 556 -1.21 25.66 -18.72
C ILE A 556 -0.38 26.56 -17.76
N SER A 557 0.74 27.13 -18.25
CA SER A 557 1.56 28.22 -17.66
C SER A 557 2.98 27.92 -17.11
N ASN A 558 3.68 26.89 -17.56
CA ASN A 558 5.16 26.92 -17.46
C ASN A 558 5.74 27.68 -18.67
N PRO A 559 6.57 28.73 -18.46
CA PRO A 559 7.15 29.52 -19.55
C PRO A 559 8.14 28.68 -20.38
N ASP A 560 8.36 29.05 -21.65
CA ASP A 560 9.27 28.33 -22.56
C ASP A 560 10.71 28.21 -22.01
N SER A 561 11.13 29.14 -21.16
CA SER A 561 12.43 29.12 -20.47
C SER A 561 12.61 27.92 -19.53
N TYR A 562 11.53 27.37 -18.98
CA TYR A 562 11.57 26.14 -18.17
C TYR A 562 11.88 24.92 -19.03
N TRP A 563 11.19 24.79 -20.17
CA TRP A 563 11.37 23.67 -21.10
C TRP A 563 12.73 23.72 -21.79
N GLU A 564 13.25 24.93 -22.03
CA GLU A 564 14.58 25.13 -22.62
C GLU A 564 15.71 24.60 -21.72
N GLN A 565 15.57 24.64 -20.40
CA GLN A 565 16.56 24.08 -19.47
C GLN A 565 16.62 22.54 -19.51
N LEU A 566 15.56 21.88 -19.97
CA LEU A 566 15.47 20.42 -20.06
C LEU A 566 15.93 19.87 -21.42
N LEU A 567 16.18 20.74 -22.40
CA LEU A 567 16.68 20.34 -23.72
C LEU A 567 18.21 20.17 -23.69
N PRO A 568 18.75 19.11 -24.30
CA PRO A 568 20.19 18.97 -24.45
C PRO A 568 20.77 20.09 -25.31
N THR A 569 21.95 20.59 -24.99
CA THR A 569 22.57 21.74 -25.69
C THR A 569 22.78 21.54 -27.19
N ASP A 570 22.82 20.30 -27.66
CA ASP A 570 23.03 19.88 -29.05
C ASP A 570 21.74 19.36 -29.73
N TYR A 571 20.55 19.64 -29.18
CA TYR A 571 19.27 19.14 -29.73
C TYR A 571 19.08 19.48 -31.22
N GLU A 572 19.55 20.65 -31.67
CA GLU A 572 19.44 21.07 -33.08
C GLU A 572 20.30 20.23 -34.02
N GLU A 573 21.47 19.80 -33.57
CA GLU A 573 22.34 18.91 -34.35
C GLU A 573 21.74 17.50 -34.43
N ILE A 574 21.14 17.03 -33.35
CA ILE A 574 20.46 15.72 -33.30
C ILE A 574 19.27 15.67 -34.26
N ILE A 575 18.47 16.75 -34.30
CA ILE A 575 17.32 16.84 -35.21
C ILE A 575 17.78 16.81 -36.68
N LYS A 576 18.93 17.41 -37.01
CA LYS A 576 19.51 17.35 -38.37
C LYS A 576 19.92 15.94 -38.80
N LEU A 577 20.12 15.00 -37.85
CA LEU A 577 20.38 13.58 -38.15
C LEU A 577 19.12 12.81 -38.55
N SER A 578 17.93 13.39 -38.34
CA SER A 578 16.66 12.84 -38.81
C SER A 578 16.50 13.02 -40.32
N LYS A 579 15.98 12.00 -41.00
CA LYS A 579 15.53 12.13 -42.40
C LYS A 579 14.21 12.89 -42.53
N ASN A 580 13.46 13.00 -41.43
CA ASN A 580 12.13 13.58 -41.42
C ASN A 580 12.24 15.10 -41.28
N LYS A 581 12.08 15.83 -42.38
CA LYS A 581 12.15 17.31 -42.41
C LYS A 581 10.94 18.00 -41.76
N ASP A 582 9.97 17.22 -41.29
CA ASP A 582 8.68 17.69 -40.78
C ASP A 582 8.63 17.87 -39.25
N VAL A 583 9.78 17.80 -38.55
CA VAL A 583 9.84 18.16 -37.14
C VAL A 583 9.78 19.69 -37.04
N GLN A 584 8.57 20.23 -37.14
CA GLN A 584 8.25 21.64 -36.92
C GLN A 584 7.71 21.78 -35.49
N TRP A 585 8.24 22.72 -34.72
CA TRP A 585 7.74 23.06 -33.38
C TRP A 585 7.49 24.56 -33.30
N THR A 586 6.42 24.94 -32.59
CA THR A 586 6.10 26.35 -32.37
C THR A 586 6.46 26.82 -30.96
N THR A 587 6.62 25.88 -30.02
CA THR A 587 7.02 26.14 -28.63
C THR A 587 8.10 25.16 -28.15
N LYS A 588 8.86 25.54 -27.11
CA LYS A 588 9.89 24.65 -26.52
C LYS A 588 9.28 23.44 -25.82
N LYS A 589 8.04 23.57 -25.32
CA LYS A 589 7.26 22.46 -24.77
C LYS A 589 6.93 21.38 -25.82
N GLU A 590 6.49 21.80 -27.00
CA GLU A 590 6.22 20.87 -28.12
C GLU A 590 7.47 20.14 -28.58
N LEU A 591 8.59 20.87 -28.63
CA LEU A 591 9.89 20.30 -28.94
C LEU A 591 10.27 19.23 -27.90
N TYR A 592 10.22 19.55 -26.61
CA TYR A 592 10.52 18.61 -25.53
C TYR A 592 9.66 17.34 -25.61
N SER A 593 8.34 17.49 -25.78
CA SER A 593 7.41 16.37 -25.92
C SER A 593 7.74 15.48 -27.13
N THR A 594 8.13 16.09 -28.25
CA THR A 594 8.53 15.37 -29.47
C THR A 594 9.82 14.58 -29.26
N LEU A 595 10.80 15.17 -28.57
CA LEU A 595 12.05 14.49 -28.24
C LEU A 595 11.83 13.34 -27.23
N CYS A 596 10.91 13.47 -26.26
CA CYS A 596 10.56 12.37 -25.35
C CYS A 596 9.87 11.20 -26.07
N LYS A 597 8.98 11.48 -27.04
CA LYS A 597 8.35 10.43 -27.87
C LYS A 597 9.36 9.66 -28.71
N GLY A 598 10.40 10.35 -29.15
CA GLY A 598 11.52 9.81 -29.90
C GLY A 598 11.26 9.65 -31.40
N PHE A 599 12.35 9.51 -32.15
CA PHE A 599 12.32 9.44 -33.61
C PHE A 599 13.56 8.75 -34.18
N LEU A 600 13.46 8.37 -35.46
CA LEU A 600 14.54 7.73 -36.19
C LEU A 600 15.57 8.75 -36.71
N ILE A 601 16.84 8.42 -36.52
CA ILE A 601 18.01 9.16 -36.99
C ILE A 601 18.95 8.25 -37.79
N ASN A 602 19.98 8.84 -38.41
CA ASN A 602 21.05 8.11 -39.12
C ASN A 602 20.50 7.07 -40.13
N ASN A 603 19.66 7.57 -41.05
CA ASN A 603 19.03 6.78 -42.11
C ASN A 603 18.03 5.71 -41.64
N GLY A 604 17.47 5.82 -40.43
CA GLY A 604 16.47 4.90 -39.91
C GLY A 604 17.04 3.71 -39.14
N LYS A 605 18.33 3.73 -38.84
CA LYS A 605 19.04 2.64 -38.15
C LYS A 605 19.23 2.86 -36.65
N GLU A 606 18.99 4.08 -36.20
CA GLU A 606 19.15 4.53 -34.82
C GLU A 606 17.90 5.30 -34.39
N TRP A 607 17.53 5.19 -33.12
CA TRP A 607 16.37 5.82 -32.51
C TRP A 607 16.83 6.67 -31.34
N PHE A 608 16.42 7.93 -31.34
CA PHE A 608 16.74 8.89 -30.28
C PHE A 608 15.48 9.23 -29.48
N SER A 609 15.62 9.35 -28.16
CA SER A 609 14.58 9.92 -27.29
C SER A 609 15.19 10.62 -26.05
N LEU A 610 14.37 11.36 -25.29
CA LEU A 610 14.74 11.95 -24.01
C LEU A 610 14.03 11.26 -22.83
N ALA A 611 14.79 10.98 -21.77
CA ALA A 611 14.27 10.61 -20.45
C ALA A 611 13.62 11.82 -19.75
N LYS A 612 12.87 11.57 -18.66
CA LYS A 612 12.07 12.58 -17.93
C LYS A 612 12.92 13.75 -17.39
N GLU A 613 14.22 13.54 -17.17
CA GLU A 613 15.19 14.51 -16.66
C GLU A 613 16.00 15.22 -17.76
N GLY A 614 15.59 15.10 -19.04
CA GLY A 614 16.30 15.71 -20.18
C GLY A 614 17.59 14.99 -20.59
N LYS A 615 17.86 13.81 -20.01
CA LYS A 615 19.00 12.96 -20.39
C LYS A 615 18.69 12.18 -21.67
N LYS A 616 19.70 11.97 -22.50
CA LYS A 616 19.54 11.36 -23.83
C LYS A 616 19.43 9.84 -23.74
N CYS A 617 18.42 9.26 -24.36
CA CYS A 617 18.30 7.83 -24.62
C CYS A 617 18.62 7.55 -26.09
N HIS A 618 19.28 6.43 -26.35
CA HIS A 618 19.70 6.06 -27.70
C HIS A 618 19.51 4.57 -27.93
N MET A 619 18.78 4.18 -28.96
CA MET A 619 18.61 2.77 -29.33
C MET A 619 19.18 2.53 -30.73
N ILE A 620 20.01 1.51 -30.86
CA ILE A 620 20.66 1.14 -32.12
C ILE A 620 20.06 -0.18 -32.60
N SER A 621 19.64 -0.21 -33.87
CA SER A 621 19.07 -1.42 -34.48
C SER A 621 20.04 -2.60 -34.46
N SER A 622 19.50 -3.81 -34.28
CA SER A 622 20.22 -5.08 -34.46
C SER A 622 21.06 -5.10 -35.74
N ARG A 623 20.60 -4.45 -36.82
CA ARG A 623 21.29 -4.37 -38.12
C ARG A 623 22.64 -3.67 -38.06
N VAL A 624 22.83 -2.80 -37.09
CA VAL A 624 24.08 -2.05 -36.90
C VAL A 624 24.95 -2.70 -35.83
N VAL A 625 24.34 -3.30 -34.81
CA VAL A 625 25.08 -3.80 -33.62
C VAL A 625 25.47 -5.27 -33.69
N LEU A 626 24.85 -6.05 -34.58
CA LEU A 626 25.18 -7.46 -34.80
C LEU A 626 25.93 -7.62 -36.13
N ASP A 627 26.91 -8.53 -36.18
CA ASP A 627 27.66 -8.82 -37.40
C ASP A 627 26.75 -9.45 -38.48
N GLU A 628 26.62 -8.80 -39.63
CA GLU A 628 25.69 -9.14 -40.71
C GLU A 628 25.93 -10.54 -41.32
N ARG A 629 27.09 -11.16 -41.08
CA ARG A 629 27.47 -12.43 -41.74
C ARG A 629 26.79 -13.69 -41.18
N GLN A 630 26.03 -13.59 -40.08
CA GLN A 630 25.53 -14.77 -39.35
C GLN A 630 24.04 -14.74 -38.96
N LEU A 631 23.25 -13.76 -39.43
CA LEU A 631 21.85 -13.57 -39.00
C LEU A 631 20.89 -13.42 -40.19
N ASN A 632 19.66 -13.94 -40.03
CA ASN A 632 18.56 -13.70 -40.96
C ASN A 632 17.78 -12.44 -40.54
N TRP A 633 17.20 -11.75 -41.51
CA TRP A 633 16.45 -10.52 -41.29
C TRP A 633 14.99 -10.73 -41.66
N TRP A 634 14.10 -10.38 -40.73
CA TRP A 634 12.67 -10.56 -40.91
C TRP A 634 11.95 -9.21 -40.86
N PRO A 635 11.16 -8.84 -41.88
CA PRO A 635 10.29 -7.66 -41.82
C PRO A 635 9.31 -7.80 -40.66
N PHE A 636 9.35 -6.87 -39.71
CA PHE A 636 8.55 -6.93 -38.51
C PHE A 636 7.99 -5.53 -38.21
N PRO A 637 6.78 -5.20 -38.70
CA PRO A 637 6.22 -3.84 -38.59
C PRO A 637 6.09 -3.32 -37.16
N GLN A 638 6.02 -4.21 -36.17
CA GLN A 638 5.98 -3.87 -34.75
C GLN A 638 7.36 -3.48 -34.17
N SER A 639 8.44 -3.63 -34.95
CA SER A 639 9.77 -3.13 -34.63
C SER A 639 9.86 -1.64 -34.96
N ARG A 640 10.48 -0.87 -34.06
CA ARG A 640 10.82 0.55 -34.29
C ARG A 640 11.69 0.77 -35.54
N PHE A 641 12.38 -0.26 -36.02
CA PHE A 641 13.24 -0.21 -37.21
C PHE A 641 12.61 -0.91 -38.44
N GLY A 642 11.38 -1.43 -38.34
CA GLY A 642 10.66 -2.13 -39.41
C GLY A 642 11.16 -3.55 -39.72
N GLU A 643 12.31 -3.95 -39.19
CA GLU A 643 12.89 -5.29 -39.28
C GLU A 643 13.50 -5.72 -37.93
N VAL A 644 13.76 -7.01 -37.79
CA VAL A 644 14.41 -7.62 -36.62
C VAL A 644 15.43 -8.66 -37.07
N ALA A 645 16.47 -8.86 -36.27
CA ALA A 645 17.35 -10.00 -36.45
C ALA A 645 16.69 -11.26 -35.91
N VAL A 646 16.72 -12.34 -36.69
CA VAL A 646 16.23 -13.66 -36.30
C VAL A 646 17.43 -14.59 -36.29
N ASN A 647 17.61 -15.31 -35.17
CA ASN A 647 18.65 -16.32 -35.08
C ASN A 647 18.39 -17.43 -36.13
N PRO A 648 19.27 -17.62 -37.13
CA PRO A 648 18.95 -18.47 -38.27
C PRO A 648 19.35 -19.94 -38.11
N ASP A 649 20.22 -20.29 -37.15
CA ASP A 649 20.79 -21.64 -37.02
C ASP A 649 20.82 -22.12 -35.56
N GLU A 650 20.38 -23.36 -35.34
CA GLU A 650 20.49 -24.07 -34.05
C GLU A 650 21.96 -24.16 -33.56
N ARG A 651 22.94 -23.93 -34.44
CA ARG A 651 24.39 -24.01 -34.15
C ARG A 651 25.05 -22.71 -33.69
N MET A 652 24.40 -21.55 -33.79
CA MET A 652 25.01 -20.28 -33.39
C MET A 652 25.21 -20.26 -31.87
N ARG A 653 26.48 -20.34 -31.42
CA ARG A 653 26.84 -20.45 -29.99
C ARG A 653 26.96 -19.11 -29.29
N SER A 654 27.35 -18.07 -30.02
CA SER A 654 27.46 -16.71 -29.50
C SER A 654 27.25 -15.67 -30.59
N PHE A 655 26.88 -14.46 -30.18
CA PHE A 655 26.91 -13.29 -31.05
C PHE A 655 27.50 -12.08 -30.33
N MET A 656 28.13 -11.20 -31.10
CA MET A 656 28.79 -10.01 -30.59
C MET A 656 27.85 -8.81 -30.72
N ILE A 657 27.66 -8.09 -29.62
CA ILE A 657 27.00 -6.79 -29.59
C ILE A 657 28.08 -5.71 -29.66
N VAL A 658 28.09 -4.97 -30.76
CA VAL A 658 28.96 -3.80 -30.95
C VAL A 658 28.12 -2.54 -30.99
N GLY A 659 27.99 -1.87 -29.84
CA GLY A 659 27.29 -0.60 -29.74
C GLY A 659 28.25 0.57 -29.85
N ASN A 660 28.07 1.44 -30.86
CA ASN A 660 28.78 2.70 -31.01
C ASN A 660 27.80 3.87 -30.89
N SER A 661 27.89 4.68 -29.85
CA SER A 661 27.11 5.92 -29.75
C SER A 661 27.99 7.16 -29.62
N ARG A 662 27.57 8.23 -30.31
CA ARG A 662 28.18 9.58 -30.27
C ARG A 662 27.25 10.62 -29.66
N ILE A 663 26.06 10.20 -29.24
CA ILE A 663 24.93 11.10 -28.90
C ILE A 663 24.55 10.93 -27.42
N LEU A 664 25.35 10.24 -26.62
CA LEU A 664 25.07 10.08 -25.18
C LEU A 664 25.42 11.36 -24.41
N SER A 665 24.73 11.61 -23.30
CA SER A 665 25.06 12.71 -22.39
C SER A 665 26.40 12.43 -21.68
N THR A 666 27.23 13.44 -21.47
CA THR A 666 28.48 13.33 -20.70
C THR A 666 28.22 13.26 -19.20
N HIS A 667 29.15 12.69 -18.43
CA HIS A 667 29.06 12.47 -16.97
C HIS A 667 27.83 11.71 -16.48
N THR A 668 27.17 10.98 -17.37
CA THR A 668 25.96 10.21 -17.08
C THR A 668 26.32 8.73 -17.04
N THR A 669 25.77 8.02 -16.06
CA THR A 669 25.83 6.56 -16.02
C THR A 669 24.76 6.02 -16.96
N TYR A 670 25.16 5.12 -17.85
CA TYR A 670 24.27 4.49 -18.82
C TYR A 670 24.23 2.99 -18.60
N ALA A 671 23.02 2.43 -18.62
CA ALA A 671 22.79 1.01 -18.78
C ALA A 671 22.52 0.69 -20.26
N ILE A 672 23.05 -0.45 -20.72
CA ILE A 672 22.76 -1.04 -22.02
C ILE A 672 21.74 -2.15 -21.82
N TYR A 673 20.64 -2.08 -22.55
CA TYR A 673 19.59 -3.08 -22.56
C TYR A 673 19.55 -3.78 -23.92
N LEU A 674 19.51 -5.11 -23.92
CA LEU A 674 19.15 -5.89 -25.11
C LEU A 674 17.64 -5.95 -25.21
N VAL A 675 17.05 -5.53 -26.34
CA VAL A 675 15.60 -5.53 -26.56
C VAL A 675 15.22 -6.63 -27.55
N TYR A 676 14.37 -7.57 -27.11
CA TYR A 676 14.09 -8.81 -27.83
C TYR A 676 12.67 -9.35 -27.60
N LYS A 677 12.28 -10.34 -28.40
CA LYS A 677 11.07 -11.16 -28.25
C LYS A 677 11.44 -12.63 -28.41
N LEU A 678 10.70 -13.51 -27.75
CA LEU A 678 10.83 -14.96 -27.87
C LEU A 678 9.56 -15.50 -28.55
N GLN A 679 9.75 -16.35 -29.57
CA GLN A 679 8.71 -17.09 -30.27
C GLN A 679 9.06 -18.59 -30.27
N GLY A 680 8.06 -19.47 -30.25
CA GLY A 680 8.28 -20.92 -30.27
C GLY A 680 8.38 -21.54 -28.87
N ASP A 681 9.12 -22.65 -28.76
CA ASP A 681 9.23 -23.44 -27.52
C ASP A 681 10.03 -22.68 -26.44
N LEU A 682 9.33 -22.25 -25.41
CA LEU A 682 9.89 -21.46 -24.31
C LEU A 682 10.95 -22.28 -23.53
N TYR A 683 10.88 -23.61 -23.47
CA TYR A 683 11.88 -24.40 -22.72
C TYR A 683 13.30 -24.34 -23.33
N ALA A 684 13.45 -23.88 -24.58
CA ALA A 684 14.75 -23.77 -25.24
C ALA A 684 15.67 -22.66 -24.69
N PHE A 685 15.12 -21.65 -23.99
CA PHE A 685 15.86 -20.47 -23.50
C PHE A 685 16.00 -20.41 -21.97
N GLU A 686 15.67 -21.50 -21.27
CA GLU A 686 15.83 -21.67 -19.81
C GLU A 686 17.31 -21.60 -19.33
N PRO A 687 18.32 -22.08 -20.09
CA PRO A 687 19.71 -22.04 -19.63
C PRO A 687 20.35 -20.64 -19.68
N PRO A 688 21.30 -20.33 -18.77
CA PRO A 688 21.92 -19.01 -18.71
C PRO A 688 22.75 -18.69 -19.96
N VAL A 689 22.67 -17.44 -20.38
CA VAL A 689 23.48 -16.82 -21.44
C VAL A 689 24.66 -16.13 -20.79
N LYS A 690 25.87 -16.60 -21.09
CA LYS A 690 27.10 -15.96 -20.62
C LYS A 690 27.34 -14.67 -21.41
N VAL A 691 27.48 -13.54 -20.73
CA VAL A 691 27.98 -12.30 -21.32
C VAL A 691 29.45 -12.17 -21.01
N THR A 692 30.26 -11.87 -22.01
CA THR A 692 31.70 -11.62 -21.86
C THR A 692 32.03 -10.26 -22.45
N VAL A 693 32.64 -9.37 -21.67
CA VAL A 693 33.16 -8.10 -22.17
C VAL A 693 34.49 -8.39 -22.85
N ILE A 694 34.54 -8.18 -24.16
CA ILE A 694 35.76 -8.28 -24.94
C ILE A 694 36.33 -6.86 -25.02
N ASP A 695 37.03 -6.45 -23.97
CA ASP A 695 37.63 -5.12 -23.91
C ASP A 695 38.84 -5.04 -24.86
N ASN A 696 38.70 -4.29 -25.94
CA ASN A 696 39.81 -3.98 -26.87
C ASN A 696 39.86 -2.48 -27.22
N ALA A 697 39.23 -1.59 -26.42
CA ALA A 697 39.13 -0.18 -26.82
C ALA A 697 39.01 0.87 -25.69
N VAL A 698 39.38 0.55 -24.45
CA VAL A 698 39.56 1.59 -23.41
C VAL A 698 41.00 1.54 -22.88
N SER A 699 41.95 2.03 -23.67
CA SER A 699 43.26 2.41 -23.16
C SER A 699 43.13 3.71 -22.35
N ILE A 700 42.68 3.62 -21.10
CA ILE A 700 42.96 4.65 -20.11
C ILE A 700 44.33 4.29 -19.52
N GLU A 701 45.36 5.03 -19.93
CA GLU A 701 46.70 5.08 -19.32
C GLU A 701 47.27 3.76 -18.77
N GLY A 702 47.84 2.95 -19.67
CA GLY A 702 49.02 2.14 -19.34
C GLY A 702 48.83 0.82 -18.60
N PHE A 703 47.61 0.30 -18.43
CA PHE A 703 47.41 -1.05 -17.89
C PHE A 703 46.66 -1.97 -18.85
N SER A 704 47.39 -2.88 -19.52
CA SER A 704 46.80 -4.03 -20.18
C SER A 704 46.44 -5.09 -19.13
N TYR A 705 45.17 -5.16 -18.72
CA TYR A 705 44.67 -6.29 -17.96
C TYR A 705 43.89 -7.21 -18.88
N GLU A 706 44.47 -8.36 -19.22
CA GLU A 706 43.72 -9.56 -19.59
C GLU A 706 42.86 -9.97 -18.39
N LYS A 707 41.64 -9.45 -18.29
CA LYS A 707 40.61 -9.99 -17.38
C LYS A 707 39.29 -10.04 -18.13
N ASP A 708 38.96 -11.22 -18.63
CA ASP A 708 37.64 -11.54 -19.18
C ASP A 708 36.57 -11.31 -18.09
N TYR A 709 35.93 -10.14 -18.10
CA TYR A 709 34.75 -9.91 -17.28
C TYR A 709 33.59 -10.68 -17.90
N SER A 710 33.12 -11.72 -17.21
CA SER A 710 31.94 -12.45 -17.63
C SER A 710 30.95 -12.66 -16.49
N TRP A 711 29.67 -12.58 -16.84
CA TRP A 711 28.53 -12.89 -15.97
C TRP A 711 27.48 -13.62 -16.79
N TYR A 712 26.41 -14.07 -16.14
CA TYR A 712 25.35 -14.84 -16.77
C TYR A 712 24.03 -14.06 -16.70
N LEU A 713 23.22 -14.14 -17.74
CA LEU A 713 21.89 -13.56 -17.84
C LEU A 713 20.90 -14.64 -18.26
N TYR A 714 19.63 -14.48 -17.89
CA TYR A 714 18.54 -15.29 -18.41
C TYR A 714 17.72 -14.46 -19.40
N LEU A 715 17.15 -15.08 -20.44
CA LEU A 715 16.28 -14.39 -21.42
C LEU A 715 14.80 -14.74 -21.24
N LEU A 716 14.50 -15.80 -20.50
CA LEU A 716 13.16 -16.06 -19.99
C LEU A 716 13.09 -15.63 -18.55
N SER A 717 11.92 -15.16 -18.13
CA SER A 717 11.66 -14.75 -16.75
C SER A 717 12.00 -15.89 -15.79
N PRO A 718 13.07 -15.79 -14.99
CA PRO A 718 13.22 -16.65 -13.84
C PRO A 718 12.69 -15.85 -12.63
N GLN A 719 11.92 -16.50 -11.78
CA GLN A 719 11.72 -16.05 -10.40
C GLN A 719 13.03 -16.18 -9.57
N THR A 720 14.19 -16.26 -10.23
CA THR A 720 15.50 -16.58 -9.67
C THR A 720 16.48 -15.46 -10.01
N PRO A 721 17.17 -14.85 -9.03
CA PRO A 721 18.12 -13.77 -9.25
C PRO A 721 19.41 -14.25 -9.95
N ILE A 722 20.08 -13.33 -10.65
CA ILE A 722 21.42 -13.56 -11.22
C ILE A 722 22.46 -13.55 -10.11
N ILE A 723 23.27 -14.60 -10.05
CA ILE A 723 24.28 -14.82 -9.01
C ILE A 723 25.67 -14.45 -9.56
N ARG A 724 26.41 -13.64 -8.79
CA ARG A 724 27.72 -13.06 -9.17
C ARG A 724 28.86 -13.83 -8.51
N ARG A 725 30.03 -13.84 -9.15
CA ARG A 725 31.29 -14.27 -8.51
C ARG A 725 31.77 -13.17 -7.55
N LYS A 726 31.75 -13.38 -6.23
CA LYS A 726 32.38 -12.49 -5.25
C LYS A 726 33.90 -12.71 -5.25
N THR A 727 34.63 -12.12 -6.19
CA THR A 727 36.10 -12.04 -6.04
C THR A 727 36.45 -10.85 -5.13
N TYR A 728 36.76 -11.19 -3.87
CA TYR A 728 37.56 -10.50 -2.85
C TYR A 728 37.45 -8.97 -2.73
N GLN A 729 37.07 -8.54 -1.52
CA GLN A 729 37.35 -7.21 -1.00
C GLN A 729 38.86 -7.04 -0.74
N ASN A 730 39.33 -5.82 -0.99
CA ASN A 730 40.61 -5.23 -0.56
C ASN A 730 41.90 -5.69 -1.27
N THR A 731 42.09 -5.19 -2.50
CA THR A 731 43.19 -4.24 -2.77
C THR A 731 42.82 -3.34 -3.98
N HIS A 732 42.82 -2.02 -3.74
CA HIS A 732 42.78 -0.91 -4.71
C HIS A 732 41.44 -0.57 -5.42
N ASN A 733 40.83 0.53 -4.91
CA ASN A 733 39.88 1.47 -5.53
C ASN A 733 38.46 0.97 -5.91
N PRO A 734 37.37 1.38 -5.22
CA PRO A 734 35.99 0.93 -5.48
C PRO A 734 35.22 1.68 -6.59
N SER A 735 35.87 2.55 -7.37
CA SER A 735 35.16 3.55 -8.19
C SER A 735 34.67 3.09 -9.58
N ILE A 736 34.91 1.83 -9.97
CA ILE A 736 34.52 1.30 -11.30
C ILE A 736 34.04 -0.15 -11.16
N ARG A 737 32.83 -0.37 -10.64
CA ARG A 737 32.13 -1.66 -10.74
C ARG A 737 30.69 -1.41 -11.22
N PRO A 738 30.18 -2.14 -12.23
CA PRO A 738 28.80 -1.94 -12.69
C PRO A 738 27.78 -2.49 -11.68
N LYS A 739 26.77 -1.68 -11.32
CA LYS A 739 25.65 -2.04 -10.43
C LYS A 739 24.48 -2.58 -11.26
N MET A 740 24.64 -3.74 -11.89
CA MET A 740 23.61 -4.30 -12.78
C MET A 740 22.49 -5.06 -12.06
N ALA A 741 21.24 -4.81 -12.47
CA ALA A 741 20.06 -5.57 -12.08
C ALA A 741 19.85 -6.82 -12.96
N GLY A 742 20.19 -6.77 -14.27
CA GLY A 742 20.27 -7.93 -15.17
C GLY A 742 18.98 -8.75 -15.42
N ARG A 743 17.84 -8.36 -14.84
CA ARG A 743 16.58 -9.10 -14.95
C ARG A 743 15.86 -8.81 -16.27
N PRO A 744 15.33 -9.82 -16.98
CA PRO A 744 14.38 -9.61 -18.05
C PRO A 744 13.13 -8.87 -17.57
N GLN A 745 12.74 -7.81 -18.28
CA GLN A 745 11.54 -7.04 -18.00
C GLN A 745 10.70 -6.89 -19.27
N LYS A 746 9.38 -6.89 -19.11
CA LYS A 746 8.46 -6.64 -20.21
C LYS A 746 8.20 -5.14 -20.33
N ARG A 747 8.38 -4.60 -21.53
CA ARG A 747 8.14 -3.19 -21.88
C ARG A 747 6.68 -2.96 -22.24
N ASN A 748 6.25 -1.70 -22.14
CA ASN A 748 4.90 -1.25 -22.50
C ASN A 748 4.60 -1.39 -24.01
N ASP A 749 5.63 -1.42 -24.86
CA ASP A 749 5.50 -1.73 -26.30
C ASP A 749 5.47 -3.25 -26.60
N GLY A 750 5.37 -4.09 -25.57
CA GLY A 750 5.24 -5.54 -25.66
C GLY A 750 6.54 -6.29 -25.98
N TRP A 751 7.67 -5.60 -26.02
CA TRP A 751 9.01 -6.19 -26.13
C TRP A 751 9.57 -6.59 -24.75
N MET A 752 10.53 -7.52 -24.73
CA MET A 752 11.33 -7.81 -23.53
C MET A 752 12.61 -7.00 -23.58
N GLU A 753 13.14 -6.63 -22.41
CA GLU A 753 14.47 -6.05 -22.27
C GLU A 753 15.26 -6.73 -21.16
N VAL A 754 16.58 -6.76 -21.27
CA VAL A 754 17.47 -7.22 -20.20
C VAL A 754 18.71 -6.35 -20.16
N GLN A 755 19.09 -5.89 -18.98
CA GLN A 755 20.32 -5.10 -18.82
C GLN A 755 21.54 -5.99 -19.07
N VAL A 756 22.30 -5.67 -20.11
CA VAL A 756 23.51 -6.38 -20.48
C VAL A 756 24.76 -5.68 -20.00
N TRP A 757 24.83 -4.34 -19.98
CA TRP A 757 26.04 -3.64 -19.53
C TRP A 757 25.73 -2.27 -18.90
N GLU A 758 26.71 -1.64 -18.24
CA GLU A 758 26.61 -0.34 -17.58
C GLU A 758 28.00 0.29 -17.61
N PHE A 759 28.04 1.57 -17.91
CA PHE A 759 29.28 2.35 -17.94
C PHE A 759 28.96 3.82 -17.66
N ARG A 760 29.98 4.59 -17.28
CA ARG A 760 29.86 6.05 -17.06
C ARG A 760 30.58 6.80 -18.17
N THR A 761 29.91 7.81 -18.75
CA THR A 761 30.50 8.69 -19.77
C THR A 761 31.40 9.75 -19.11
N SER A 762 32.45 10.21 -19.79
CA SER A 762 33.35 11.29 -19.35
C SER A 762 33.40 12.45 -20.36
N ASN A 763 34.19 13.48 -20.10
CA ASN A 763 34.34 14.62 -21.02
C ASN A 763 34.94 14.26 -22.39
N ASP A 764 35.74 13.19 -22.46
CA ASP A 764 36.43 12.75 -23.68
C ASP A 764 35.81 11.53 -24.35
N THR A 765 34.71 10.98 -23.82
CA THR A 765 33.97 9.88 -24.46
C THR A 765 33.21 10.38 -25.68
N ARG A 766 33.92 10.71 -26.75
CA ARG A 766 33.34 11.00 -28.08
C ARG A 766 32.88 9.73 -28.79
N TRP A 767 33.30 8.56 -28.29
CA TRP A 767 33.03 7.29 -28.89
C TRP A 767 33.06 6.20 -27.81
N ILE A 768 31.98 5.44 -27.68
CA ILE A 768 31.91 4.30 -26.76
C ILE A 768 31.68 3.08 -27.60
N ARG A 769 32.70 2.21 -27.67
CA ARG A 769 32.61 0.89 -28.28
C ARG A 769 32.44 -0.11 -27.16
N THR A 770 31.23 -0.63 -27.01
CA THR A 770 31.00 -1.80 -26.16
C THR A 770 31.07 -3.05 -27.01
N CYS A 771 31.76 -4.08 -26.53
CA CYS A 771 31.89 -5.36 -27.21
C CYS A 771 31.51 -6.44 -26.21
N ASN A 772 30.25 -6.89 -26.27
CA ASN A 772 29.75 -7.94 -25.41
C ASN A 772 29.48 -9.18 -26.26
N GLU A 773 30.14 -10.29 -25.96
CA GLU A 773 29.79 -11.59 -26.53
C GLU A 773 28.74 -12.25 -25.64
N LEU A 774 27.54 -12.50 -26.19
CA LEU A 774 26.54 -13.34 -25.54
C LEU A 774 26.70 -14.77 -26.05
N THR A 775 27.05 -15.70 -25.16
CA THR A 775 27.26 -17.13 -25.43
C THR A 775 26.19 -17.96 -24.76
N PHE A 776 25.46 -18.75 -25.55
CA PHE A 776 24.44 -19.68 -25.05
C PHE A 776 25.07 -21.04 -24.73
N LEU A 777 24.85 -21.55 -23.52
CA LEU A 777 25.62 -22.66 -22.97
C LEU A 777 25.07 -24.07 -23.32
N THR A 778 23.87 -24.20 -23.89
CA THR A 778 23.21 -25.51 -24.17
C THR A 778 22.79 -25.73 -25.64
N PRO A 779 23.11 -26.86 -26.28
CA PRO A 779 22.93 -27.06 -27.72
C PRO A 779 21.48 -27.30 -28.22
N SER A 780 20.44 -27.08 -27.41
CA SER A 780 19.03 -27.32 -27.78
C SER A 780 18.47 -26.29 -28.78
N ARG A 781 17.43 -26.64 -29.55
CA ARG A 781 16.86 -25.84 -30.66
C ARG A 781 16.54 -24.39 -30.27
N ARG A 782 17.38 -23.42 -30.68
CA ARG A 782 17.26 -21.99 -30.29
C ARG A 782 16.50 -21.13 -31.30
N THR A 783 15.53 -21.72 -31.98
CA THR A 783 14.72 -21.04 -33.01
C THR A 783 13.70 -20.13 -32.34
N GLY A 784 13.73 -18.83 -32.64
CA GLY A 784 12.66 -17.89 -32.25
C GLY A 784 13.06 -16.71 -31.36
N LEU A 785 14.35 -16.49 -31.08
CA LEU A 785 14.83 -15.22 -30.55
C LEU A 785 14.80 -14.14 -31.65
N LEU A 786 13.96 -13.13 -31.46
CA LEU A 786 13.84 -11.96 -32.31
C LEU A 786 14.50 -10.77 -31.61
N MET A 787 15.54 -10.19 -32.19
CA MET A 787 16.26 -9.06 -31.58
C MET A 787 15.95 -7.76 -32.32
N GLN A 788 15.48 -6.77 -31.59
CA GLN A 788 15.19 -5.45 -32.12
C GLN A 788 16.42 -4.54 -32.14
N GLY A 789 17.23 -4.59 -31.09
CA GLY A 789 18.47 -3.82 -30.99
C GLY A 789 18.93 -3.68 -29.55
N ILE A 790 19.82 -2.71 -29.33
CA ILE A 790 20.29 -2.33 -27.99
C ILE A 790 19.89 -0.91 -27.65
N GLU A 791 19.50 -0.67 -26.41
CA GLU A 791 19.13 0.65 -25.90
C GLU A 791 20.10 1.10 -24.80
N PHE A 792 20.61 2.31 -24.95
CA PHE A 792 21.38 3.03 -23.95
C PHE A 792 20.40 3.93 -23.18
N ARG A 793 20.18 3.62 -21.90
CA ARG A 793 19.29 4.37 -21.02
C ARG A 793 20.08 4.95 -19.83
N PRO A 794 19.92 6.24 -19.50
CA PRO A 794 20.55 6.83 -18.33
C PRO A 794 19.97 6.19 -17.05
N ILE A 795 20.82 6.00 -16.04
CA ILE A 795 20.46 5.47 -14.71
C ILE A 795 21.08 6.30 -13.59
#